data_AF-A0A9D9QYG4-F1
#
_entry.id   AF-A0A9D9QYG4-F1
#
_cell.length_a   1.000
_cell.length_b   1.000
_cell.length_c   1.000
_cell.angle_alpha   90.00
_cell.angle_beta   90.00
_cell.angle_gamma   90.00
#
_symmetry.space_group_name_H-M   'P 1'
#
loop_
_entity.id
_entity.type
_entity.pdbx_description
1 polymer ?
#
loop_
_entity_poly.entity_id
_entity_poly.type
_entity_poly.pdbx_seq_one_letter_code
_entity_poly.pdbx_strand_id
1 'polypeptide(L)'
;MITLDDTITLEDMEKKRATLIVTMETKAQTVLAELGQNALKSGYWNNGIGQMGAYANEAGLRVLAGSNNAISFTRDVTHAYRIKAVDDDDSLETVEAAINTNGSANVDIFLSVDAADYDIDSSGSTVFKPSATMSQQTQNILDDMTSQNYAIGIKNAEKDANKPVIRANIDKNAFYALVERDDVRAIRPIGYVDPRTAQWPEEALEAAQEHGEAEIMITLRGGELFSPKTGYMSTAAIKAQANANQRAFDDILSRIGMSAPATESSANSEIGVLHTRLPFESLAKLYDGKDTRILSIELNKPVAWTTLTNSTVLLNMASAWNAGYRAAGQNIVILDTGIRKNHAFFTTGGISRITYEACFGTNGVSNGITYSSICPGQNSTWDSSPLGPQGFVGSGEPYSNLTVCNTLASLGTHDCGHGTHVAGIAAGRKSTSLVPSNLQGVGPDASIISVQVFSYNNTSPKAAVFASDVQKALESVLAAATLPGTTNPYIVNMSLGFTDYSNSSTCDNALPSVSNTVANLTSKGIPVVAATGNNSNKNGISWPACISQAIKVSSVANDVNGTALAGFANIGNPASFTGPILLAPGGSSTTTVNSSDRISTTATKLLKGTSQATPHATGIYAALKAANPTGISVADATGWIVSTGSIALTYSLPSPVNTQTYRRIRLPNL
;
A
#
# COMPACT_ATOMS: atom_id res chain seq x y z
N MET A 1 -10.24 13.39 -12.27
CA MET A 1 -9.03 14.22 -12.13
C MET A 1 -8.90 15.12 -13.36
N ILE A 2 -8.57 16.38 -13.13
CA ILE A 2 -8.36 17.46 -14.10
C ILE A 2 -6.96 18.02 -13.85
N THR A 3 -6.21 18.29 -14.91
CA THR A 3 -4.89 18.93 -14.84
C THR A 3 -5.05 20.42 -15.10
N LEU A 4 -4.72 21.22 -14.10
CA LEU A 4 -4.67 22.69 -14.12
C LEU A 4 -3.29 23.19 -14.54
N ASP A 5 -2.26 22.39 -14.30
CA ASP A 5 -0.89 22.65 -14.69
C ASP A 5 -0.14 21.32 -14.87
N ASP A 6 0.40 21.08 -16.06
CA ASP A 6 1.30 19.97 -16.37
C ASP A 6 2.78 20.40 -16.41
N THR A 7 3.08 21.68 -16.22
CA THR A 7 4.45 22.23 -16.29
C THR A 7 5.16 22.24 -14.93
N ILE A 8 4.43 22.05 -13.82
CA ILE A 8 4.97 22.08 -12.45
C ILE A 8 6.06 21.03 -12.25
N THR A 9 7.29 21.53 -12.07
CA THR A 9 8.51 20.75 -11.86
C THR A 9 8.67 20.34 -10.40
N LEU A 10 9.57 19.38 -10.13
CA LEU A 10 10.01 19.07 -8.76
C LEU A 10 10.64 20.30 -8.06
N GLU A 11 11.24 21.22 -8.82
CA GLU A 11 11.79 22.48 -8.30
C GLU A 11 10.71 23.48 -7.89
N ASP A 12 9.59 23.55 -8.62
CA ASP A 12 8.46 24.38 -8.23
C ASP A 12 7.81 23.86 -6.93
N MET A 13 7.70 22.54 -6.79
CA MET A 13 7.19 21.89 -5.57
C MET A 13 8.07 22.19 -4.34
N GLU A 14 9.39 22.12 -4.51
CA GLU A 14 10.36 22.38 -3.44
C GLU A 14 10.44 23.88 -3.09
N LYS A 15 10.57 24.76 -4.09
CA LYS A 15 10.99 26.16 -3.89
C LYS A 15 9.84 27.18 -3.97
N LYS A 16 8.68 26.81 -4.53
CA LYS A 16 7.56 27.73 -4.82
C LYS A 16 6.22 27.30 -4.21
N ARG A 17 6.17 26.24 -3.39
CA ARG A 17 4.95 25.57 -2.86
C ARG A 17 3.84 26.52 -2.42
N ALA A 18 4.14 27.54 -1.62
CA ALA A 18 3.13 28.49 -1.12
C ALA A 18 2.47 29.31 -2.25
N THR A 19 3.26 29.75 -3.24
CA THR A 19 2.76 30.46 -4.43
C THR A 19 2.02 29.51 -5.38
N LEU A 20 2.50 28.27 -5.53
CA LEU A 20 1.79 27.25 -6.31
C LEU A 20 0.38 27.01 -5.77
N ILE A 21 0.22 26.79 -4.46
CA ILE A 21 -1.08 26.53 -3.81
C ILE A 21 -2.09 27.62 -4.19
N VAL A 22 -1.78 28.90 -3.92
CA VAL A 22 -2.67 30.03 -4.23
C VAL A 22 -2.97 30.16 -5.73
N THR A 23 -1.98 29.87 -6.60
CA THR A 23 -2.17 29.89 -8.06
C THR A 23 -3.10 28.76 -8.52
N MET A 24 -2.92 27.55 -7.97
CA MET A 24 -3.73 26.38 -8.30
C MET A 24 -5.14 26.45 -7.71
N GLU A 25 -5.32 27.06 -6.53
CA GLU A 25 -6.64 27.42 -5.98
C GLU A 25 -7.39 28.33 -6.96
N THR A 26 -6.73 29.39 -7.45
CA THR A 26 -7.30 30.33 -8.43
C THR A 26 -7.69 29.63 -9.74
N LYS A 27 -6.82 28.75 -10.27
CA LYS A 27 -7.14 27.91 -11.45
C LYS A 27 -8.32 26.97 -11.19
N ALA A 28 -8.36 26.31 -10.03
CA ALA A 28 -9.45 25.39 -9.68
C ALA A 28 -10.80 26.10 -9.58
N GLN A 29 -10.88 27.27 -8.93
CA GLN A 29 -12.12 28.05 -8.88
C GLN A 29 -12.59 28.48 -10.27
N THR A 30 -11.65 28.76 -11.19
CA THR A 30 -11.97 29.07 -12.59
C THR A 30 -12.62 27.88 -13.31
N VAL A 31 -12.05 26.68 -13.19
CA VAL A 31 -12.62 25.46 -13.78
C VAL A 31 -13.95 25.06 -13.13
N LEU A 32 -14.12 25.26 -11.82
CA LEU A 32 -15.39 25.04 -11.13
C LEU A 32 -16.47 26.03 -11.59
N ALA A 33 -16.10 27.28 -11.89
CA ALA A 33 -17.02 28.28 -12.44
C ALA A 33 -17.43 27.95 -13.90
N GLU A 34 -16.53 27.42 -14.72
CA GLU A 34 -16.86 26.92 -16.07
C GLU A 34 -17.82 25.72 -16.00
N LEU A 35 -17.55 24.75 -15.12
CA LEU A 35 -18.40 23.58 -14.88
C LEU A 35 -19.80 24.00 -14.38
N GLY A 36 -19.85 24.94 -13.44
CA GLY A 36 -21.08 25.48 -12.86
C GLY A 36 -22.00 24.38 -12.32
N GLN A 37 -23.25 24.37 -12.78
CA GLN A 37 -24.26 23.37 -12.39
C GLN A 37 -23.97 21.94 -12.91
N ASN A 38 -22.95 21.75 -13.75
CA ASN A 38 -22.61 20.45 -14.34
C ASN A 38 -21.60 19.65 -13.51
N ALA A 39 -21.16 20.20 -12.38
CA ALA A 39 -20.38 19.49 -11.36
C ALA A 39 -21.03 19.62 -9.96
N LEU A 40 -20.62 18.75 -9.05
CA LEU A 40 -20.98 18.87 -7.64
C LEU A 40 -20.25 20.08 -7.01
N LYS A 41 -20.90 20.71 -6.02
CA LYS A 41 -20.39 21.91 -5.34
C LYS A 41 -19.35 21.58 -4.26
N SER A 42 -19.17 20.30 -3.95
CA SER A 42 -18.24 19.74 -2.96
C SER A 42 -17.83 18.32 -3.35
N GLY A 43 -16.94 17.71 -2.57
CA GLY A 43 -16.21 16.50 -3.00
C GLY A 43 -15.22 16.80 -4.13
N TYR A 44 -14.87 18.08 -4.34
CA TYR A 44 -13.76 18.44 -5.21
C TYR A 44 -12.49 18.56 -4.35
N TRP A 45 -11.36 18.06 -4.84
CA TRP A 45 -10.05 18.17 -4.19
C TRP A 45 -9.11 18.99 -5.07
N ASN A 46 -8.14 19.68 -4.48
CA ASN A 46 -7.05 20.36 -5.18
C ASN A 46 -5.76 20.10 -4.43
N ASN A 47 -4.71 19.65 -5.13
CA ASN A 47 -3.45 19.27 -4.49
C ASN A 47 -2.41 20.40 -4.42
N GLY A 48 -2.72 21.58 -4.98
CA GLY A 48 -1.81 22.72 -5.00
C GLY A 48 -0.59 22.56 -5.91
N ILE A 49 -0.45 21.43 -6.63
CA ILE A 49 0.69 21.06 -7.48
C ILE A 49 0.27 20.71 -8.91
N GLY A 50 -0.86 21.26 -9.37
CA GLY A 50 -1.30 21.23 -10.77
C GLY A 50 -2.48 20.31 -11.09
N GLN A 51 -3.06 19.61 -10.11
CA GLN A 51 -4.18 18.71 -10.35
C GLN A 51 -5.33 18.91 -9.36
N MET A 52 -6.56 18.69 -9.84
CA MET A 52 -7.77 18.70 -9.04
C MET A 52 -8.68 17.51 -9.36
N GLY A 53 -9.56 17.15 -8.43
CA GLY A 53 -10.68 16.25 -8.66
C GLY A 53 -11.98 17.04 -8.65
N ALA A 54 -12.94 16.65 -9.48
CA ALA A 54 -14.31 17.14 -9.44
C ALA A 54 -15.24 16.07 -10.03
N TYR A 55 -16.43 15.93 -9.45
CA TYR A 55 -17.48 15.05 -9.97
C TYR A 55 -18.33 15.82 -10.97
N ALA A 56 -18.21 15.49 -12.26
CA ALA A 56 -18.90 16.14 -13.36
C ALA A 56 -19.87 15.18 -14.07
N ASN A 57 -21.01 15.70 -14.53
CA ASN A 57 -21.95 14.97 -15.39
C ASN A 57 -21.49 15.00 -16.87
N GLU A 58 -22.22 14.36 -17.78
CA GLU A 58 -21.86 14.31 -19.21
C GLU A 58 -21.71 15.71 -19.85
N ALA A 59 -22.56 16.67 -19.50
CA ALA A 59 -22.44 18.05 -19.97
C ALA A 59 -21.19 18.73 -19.39
N GLY A 60 -20.82 18.42 -18.15
CA GLY A 60 -19.58 18.87 -17.51
C GLY A 60 -18.33 18.30 -18.19
N LEU A 61 -18.36 17.04 -18.64
CA LEU A 61 -17.28 16.45 -19.46
C LEU A 61 -17.16 17.15 -20.83
N ARG A 62 -18.29 17.57 -21.43
CA ARG A 62 -18.29 18.39 -22.66
C ARG A 62 -17.75 19.81 -22.42
N VAL A 63 -18.01 20.41 -21.25
CA VAL A 63 -17.40 21.69 -20.84
C VAL A 63 -15.88 21.55 -20.70
N LEU A 64 -15.40 20.51 -20.00
CA LEU A 64 -13.96 20.27 -19.86
C LEU A 64 -13.27 20.02 -21.21
N ALA A 65 -13.94 19.35 -22.15
CA ALA A 65 -13.43 19.14 -23.51
C ALA A 65 -13.34 20.43 -24.37
N GLY A 66 -13.96 21.53 -23.93
CA GLY A 66 -13.86 22.87 -24.55
C GLY A 66 -13.23 23.93 -23.66
N SER A 67 -12.70 23.55 -22.48
CA SER A 67 -12.09 24.47 -21.52
C SER A 67 -10.68 24.88 -21.95
N ASN A 68 -10.32 26.14 -21.70
CA ASN A 68 -8.93 26.62 -21.80
C ASN A 68 -8.19 26.56 -20.45
N ASN A 69 -8.89 26.23 -19.36
CA ASN A 69 -8.37 26.20 -17.99
C ASN A 69 -8.11 24.76 -17.48
N ALA A 70 -8.75 23.76 -18.08
CA ALA A 70 -8.47 22.34 -17.88
C ALA A 70 -7.57 21.82 -19.02
N ILE A 71 -6.26 21.73 -18.78
CA ILE A 71 -5.26 21.30 -19.78
C ILE A 71 -5.54 19.86 -20.27
N SER A 72 -5.95 18.99 -19.35
CA SER A 72 -6.51 17.67 -19.69
C SER A 72 -7.38 17.15 -18.54
N PHE A 73 -8.16 16.09 -18.79
CA PHE A 73 -8.92 15.39 -17.75
C PHE A 73 -9.00 13.89 -18.01
N THR A 74 -9.26 13.13 -16.95
CA THR A 74 -9.36 11.67 -16.93
C THR A 74 -10.25 11.20 -15.77
N ARG A 75 -10.74 9.95 -15.81
CA ARG A 75 -11.23 9.26 -14.61
C ARG A 75 -10.19 9.42 -13.51
N ASP A 76 -10.65 9.73 -12.30
CA ASP A 76 -9.75 9.83 -11.15
C ASP A 76 -9.23 8.45 -10.77
N VAL A 77 -7.92 8.25 -10.95
CA VAL A 77 -7.20 7.04 -10.53
C VAL A 77 -6.57 7.19 -9.14
N THR A 78 -6.77 8.33 -8.46
CA THR A 78 -6.21 8.62 -7.14
C THR A 78 -7.23 8.49 -5.99
N HIS A 79 -8.53 8.36 -6.32
CA HIS A 79 -9.65 8.44 -5.37
C HIS A 79 -9.50 7.52 -4.13
N ALA A 80 -9.17 6.23 -4.31
CA ALA A 80 -8.99 5.30 -3.17
C ALA A 80 -7.78 5.61 -2.27
N TYR A 81 -6.85 6.47 -2.70
CA TYR A 81 -5.78 7.02 -1.85
C TYR A 81 -6.21 8.33 -1.13
N ARG A 82 -7.45 8.80 -1.34
CA ARG A 82 -8.05 10.03 -0.76
C ARG A 82 -9.22 9.74 0.18
N ILE A 83 -9.97 8.66 -0.04
CA ILE A 83 -11.03 8.21 0.88
C ILE A 83 -10.39 7.93 2.25
N LYS A 84 -10.87 8.63 3.29
CA LYS A 84 -10.42 8.50 4.69
C LYS A 84 -11.35 7.62 5.53
N ALA A 85 -12.63 7.61 5.16
CA ALA A 85 -13.60 6.64 5.67
C ALA A 85 -13.19 5.20 5.29
N VAL A 86 -13.69 4.20 6.03
CA VAL A 86 -13.63 2.78 5.65
C VAL A 86 -14.28 2.58 4.29
N ASP A 87 -13.58 1.87 3.41
CA ASP A 87 -14.00 1.42 2.08
C ASP A 87 -13.76 -0.09 1.89
N ASP A 88 -13.36 -0.80 2.95
CA ASP A 88 -13.08 -2.25 2.94
C ASP A 88 -14.28 -3.14 3.31
N ASP A 89 -15.42 -2.56 3.70
CA ASP A 89 -16.61 -3.26 4.22
C ASP A 89 -17.87 -3.14 3.35
N ASP A 90 -17.70 -2.75 2.07
CA ASP A 90 -18.73 -2.49 1.06
C ASP A 90 -19.78 -1.39 1.42
N SER A 91 -19.62 -0.71 2.56
CA SER A 91 -20.66 0.23 3.04
C SER A 91 -20.78 1.47 2.16
N LEU A 92 -19.65 2.03 1.67
CA LEU A 92 -19.67 3.19 0.78
C LEU A 92 -20.29 2.89 -0.59
N GLU A 93 -20.06 1.70 -1.16
CA GLU A 93 -20.72 1.28 -2.40
C GLU A 93 -22.23 1.12 -2.17
N THR A 94 -22.65 0.56 -1.04
CA THR A 94 -24.06 0.45 -0.66
C THR A 94 -24.72 1.83 -0.51
N VAL A 95 -24.03 2.80 0.12
CA VAL A 95 -24.50 4.20 0.23
C VAL A 95 -24.56 4.87 -1.14
N GLU A 96 -23.54 4.75 -1.98
CA GLU A 96 -23.54 5.34 -3.32
C GLU A 96 -24.63 4.74 -4.22
N ALA A 97 -24.86 3.42 -4.17
CA ALA A 97 -25.94 2.76 -4.89
C ALA A 97 -27.33 3.26 -4.44
N ALA A 98 -27.53 3.44 -3.14
CA ALA A 98 -28.76 4.01 -2.59
C ALA A 98 -28.96 5.48 -3.03
N ILE A 99 -27.89 6.30 -3.03
CA ILE A 99 -27.92 7.69 -3.53
C ILE A 99 -28.22 7.73 -5.03
N ASN A 100 -27.58 6.88 -5.83
CA ASN A 100 -27.80 6.82 -7.28
C ASN A 100 -29.23 6.37 -7.64
N THR A 101 -29.87 5.58 -6.78
CA THR A 101 -31.23 5.09 -6.97
C THR A 101 -32.29 6.09 -6.49
N ASN A 102 -32.09 6.70 -5.33
CA ASN A 102 -33.13 7.48 -4.62
C ASN A 102 -32.85 8.99 -4.54
N GLY A 103 -31.68 9.45 -5.00
CA GLY A 103 -31.18 10.82 -4.84
C GLY A 103 -30.49 11.09 -3.49
N SER A 104 -30.80 10.31 -2.45
CA SER A 104 -30.14 10.34 -1.15
C SER A 104 -30.18 8.98 -0.44
N ALA A 105 -29.36 8.81 0.61
CA ALA A 105 -29.34 7.62 1.47
C ALA A 105 -29.49 8.00 2.94
N ASN A 106 -30.18 7.17 3.72
CA ASN A 106 -30.23 7.29 5.18
C ASN A 106 -29.04 6.55 5.78
N VAL A 107 -28.19 7.25 6.52
CA VAL A 107 -26.90 6.76 7.00
C VAL A 107 -26.66 7.06 8.47
N ASP A 108 -25.79 6.26 9.06
CA ASP A 108 -25.07 6.55 10.29
C ASP A 108 -23.60 6.88 9.92
N ILE A 109 -23.15 8.08 10.31
CA ILE A 109 -21.81 8.62 10.08
C ILE A 109 -21.01 8.43 11.37
N PHE A 110 -19.98 7.58 11.33
CA PHE A 110 -19.19 7.19 12.50
C PHE A 110 -17.97 8.09 12.64
N LEU A 111 -17.81 8.77 13.78
CA LEU A 111 -16.83 9.83 13.95
C LEU A 111 -15.53 9.40 14.62
N SER A 112 -14.46 10.13 14.32
CA SER A 112 -13.16 10.03 14.98
C SER A 112 -13.08 11.06 16.11
N VAL A 113 -13.32 10.62 17.34
CA VAL A 113 -13.19 11.46 18.56
C VAL A 113 -12.23 10.82 19.57
N ASP A 114 -11.52 11.66 20.33
CA ASP A 114 -10.49 11.21 21.28
C ASP A 114 -11.07 10.49 22.50
N ALA A 115 -12.26 10.92 22.95
CA ALA A 115 -12.88 10.46 24.17
C ALA A 115 -13.81 9.24 24.02
N ALA A 116 -13.72 8.53 22.89
CA ALA A 116 -14.42 7.26 22.69
C ALA A 116 -13.66 6.09 23.34
N ASP A 117 -14.30 5.38 24.26
CA ASP A 117 -13.93 4.01 24.66
C ASP A 117 -15.12 3.09 24.39
N TYR A 118 -14.84 1.87 23.96
CA TYR A 118 -15.84 0.88 23.56
C TYR A 118 -15.26 -0.54 23.69
N ASP A 119 -16.13 -1.54 23.59
CA ASP A 119 -15.78 -2.95 23.49
C ASP A 119 -16.52 -3.60 22.31
N ILE A 120 -16.05 -4.76 21.85
CA ILE A 120 -16.73 -5.58 20.84
C ILE A 120 -17.21 -6.86 21.53
N ASP A 121 -18.52 -6.98 21.73
CA ASP A 121 -19.11 -8.06 22.53
C ASP A 121 -19.15 -9.42 21.79
N SER A 122 -19.64 -10.45 22.48
CA SER A 122 -19.73 -11.82 21.96
C SER A 122 -20.61 -12.00 20.72
N SER A 123 -21.38 -10.99 20.30
CA SER A 123 -22.17 -10.98 19.05
C SER A 123 -21.47 -10.25 17.90
N GLY A 124 -20.40 -9.50 18.18
CA GLY A 124 -19.80 -8.52 17.27
C GLY A 124 -20.37 -7.10 17.42
N SER A 125 -21.32 -6.87 18.34
CA SER A 125 -21.89 -5.55 18.57
C SER A 125 -20.92 -4.64 19.33
N THR A 126 -20.94 -3.34 19.04
CA THR A 126 -20.05 -2.36 19.69
C THR A 126 -20.71 -1.74 20.91
N VAL A 127 -20.14 -2.03 22.08
CA VAL A 127 -20.61 -1.55 23.38
C VAL A 127 -19.82 -0.29 23.75
N PHE A 128 -20.39 0.87 23.43
CA PHE A 128 -19.81 2.16 23.78
C PHE A 128 -19.87 2.44 25.29
N LYS A 129 -18.90 3.20 25.79
CA LYS A 129 -18.88 3.75 27.15
C LYS A 129 -19.09 5.26 27.06
N PRO A 130 -20.34 5.77 27.22
CA PRO A 130 -20.63 7.17 26.97
C PRO A 130 -19.88 8.10 27.92
N SER A 131 -19.36 9.22 27.38
CA SER A 131 -18.77 10.28 28.18
C SER A 131 -19.27 11.66 27.70
N ALA A 132 -19.37 12.62 28.63
CA ALA A 132 -19.75 14.00 28.29
C ALA A 132 -18.78 14.60 27.26
N THR A 133 -17.49 14.33 27.39
CA THR A 133 -16.44 14.75 26.45
C THR A 133 -16.67 14.16 25.05
N MET A 134 -17.00 12.87 24.94
CA MET A 134 -17.30 12.24 23.65
C MET A 134 -18.54 12.87 23.00
N SER A 135 -19.61 13.09 23.76
CA SER A 135 -20.81 13.78 23.25
C SER A 135 -20.52 15.22 22.82
N GLN A 136 -19.64 15.94 23.52
CA GLN A 136 -19.24 17.30 23.14
C GLN A 136 -18.36 17.32 21.89
N GLN A 137 -17.37 16.41 21.75
CA GLN A 137 -16.59 16.28 20.52
C GLN A 137 -17.49 15.93 19.32
N THR A 138 -18.47 15.03 19.53
CA THR A 138 -19.48 14.67 18.52
C THR A 138 -20.33 15.89 18.10
N GLN A 139 -20.75 16.73 19.06
CA GLN A 139 -21.47 17.98 18.76
C GLN A 139 -20.59 18.97 17.99
N ASN A 140 -19.35 19.19 18.41
CA ASN A 140 -18.43 20.11 17.73
C ASN A 140 -18.20 19.73 16.27
N ILE A 141 -18.12 18.43 15.96
CA ILE A 141 -17.99 17.92 14.59
C ILE A 141 -19.29 18.12 13.80
N LEU A 142 -20.46 17.88 14.40
CA LEU A 142 -21.76 18.16 13.78
C LEU A 142 -21.93 19.67 13.47
N ASP A 143 -21.50 20.54 14.38
CA ASP A 143 -21.54 21.99 14.23
C ASP A 143 -20.62 22.46 13.08
N ASP A 144 -19.41 21.89 12.96
CA ASP A 144 -18.57 22.13 11.77
C ASP A 144 -19.24 21.60 10.50
N MET A 145 -19.62 20.33 10.45
CA MET A 145 -20.22 19.69 9.27
C MET A 145 -21.44 20.44 8.73
N THR A 146 -22.28 20.99 9.62
CA THR A 146 -23.47 21.77 9.25
C THR A 146 -23.17 23.22 8.85
N SER A 147 -21.96 23.73 9.11
CA SER A 147 -21.49 25.03 8.62
C SER A 147 -20.89 25.00 7.21
N GLN A 148 -20.50 23.81 6.72
CA GLN A 148 -19.79 23.65 5.45
C GLN A 148 -20.71 23.78 4.22
N ASN A 149 -20.13 24.16 3.07
CA ASN A 149 -20.87 24.33 1.80
C ASN A 149 -21.65 23.08 1.33
N TYR A 150 -21.30 21.89 1.81
CA TYR A 150 -21.98 20.63 1.50
C TYR A 150 -23.16 20.32 2.43
N ALA A 151 -23.35 21.06 3.52
CA ALA A 151 -24.39 20.84 4.53
C ALA A 151 -25.82 20.85 3.96
N ILE A 152 -26.06 21.55 2.84
CA ILE A 152 -27.33 21.55 2.10
C ILE A 152 -27.74 20.12 1.68
N GLY A 153 -26.76 19.25 1.44
CA GLY A 153 -26.96 17.84 1.11
C GLY A 153 -27.16 16.93 2.32
N ILE A 154 -27.05 17.44 3.55
CA ILE A 154 -27.26 16.72 4.81
C ILE A 154 -28.59 17.16 5.41
N LYS A 155 -29.52 16.21 5.60
CA LYS A 155 -30.87 16.46 6.11
C LYS A 155 -31.10 15.62 7.36
N ASN A 156 -31.87 16.17 8.31
CA ASN A 156 -32.22 15.51 9.58
C ASN A 156 -30.97 14.98 10.32
N ALA A 157 -29.95 15.83 10.44
CA ALA A 157 -28.69 15.48 11.09
C ALA A 157 -28.87 15.47 12.62
N GLU A 158 -28.88 14.29 13.21
CA GLU A 158 -29.07 14.07 14.65
C GLU A 158 -27.90 13.27 15.20
N LYS A 159 -27.19 13.79 16.20
CA LYS A 159 -26.16 13.01 16.89
C LYS A 159 -26.79 12.02 17.87
N ASP A 160 -26.18 10.84 18.00
CA ASP A 160 -26.49 9.92 19.09
C ASP A 160 -26.11 10.58 20.45
N ALA A 161 -26.79 10.17 21.52
CA ALA A 161 -26.51 10.63 22.88
C ALA A 161 -25.40 9.82 23.57
N ASN A 162 -25.22 8.57 23.14
CA ASN A 162 -24.40 7.52 23.74
C ASN A 162 -23.29 6.99 22.80
N LYS A 163 -23.34 7.33 21.50
CA LYS A 163 -22.32 6.99 20.50
C LYS A 163 -21.75 8.26 19.82
N PRO A 164 -20.50 8.25 19.30
CA PRO A 164 -19.97 9.32 18.47
C PRO A 164 -20.41 9.10 17.01
N VAL A 165 -21.71 9.22 16.78
CA VAL A 165 -22.38 8.93 15.51
C VAL A 165 -23.35 10.06 15.18
N ILE A 166 -23.38 10.47 13.92
CA ILE A 166 -24.42 11.37 13.37
C ILE A 166 -25.30 10.56 12.42
N ARG A 167 -26.59 10.45 12.73
CA ARG A 167 -27.60 9.92 11.83
C ARG A 167 -28.07 11.04 10.90
N ALA A 168 -28.16 10.77 9.60
CA ALA A 168 -28.60 11.76 8.60
C ALA A 168 -29.19 11.11 7.33
N ASN A 169 -29.93 11.88 6.55
CA ASN A 169 -30.16 11.61 5.13
C ASN A 169 -29.16 12.45 4.31
N ILE A 170 -28.27 11.79 3.55
CA ILE A 170 -27.23 12.47 2.76
C ILE A 170 -27.44 12.28 1.25
N ASP A 171 -27.25 13.35 0.48
CA ASP A 171 -27.23 13.31 -0.98
C ASP A 171 -25.82 13.08 -1.55
N LYS A 172 -25.71 13.02 -2.88
CA LYS A 172 -24.44 12.79 -3.59
C LYS A 172 -23.39 13.88 -3.37
N ASN A 173 -23.81 15.12 -3.06
CA ASN A 173 -22.93 16.26 -2.83
C ASN A 173 -22.35 16.23 -1.41
N ALA A 174 -23.15 15.82 -0.42
CA ALA A 174 -22.68 15.56 0.95
C ALA A 174 -21.79 14.31 1.03
N PHE A 175 -22.18 13.20 0.39
CA PHE A 175 -21.45 11.92 0.45
C PHE A 175 -19.97 12.03 0.11
N TYR A 176 -19.64 12.52 -1.09
CA TYR A 176 -18.23 12.65 -1.51
C TYR A 176 -17.44 13.70 -0.71
N ALA A 177 -18.10 14.61 0.00
CA ALA A 177 -17.42 15.53 0.91
C ALA A 177 -17.10 14.87 2.26
N LEU A 178 -18.02 14.04 2.78
CA LEU A 178 -17.86 13.35 4.07
C LEU A 178 -16.80 12.24 4.02
N VAL A 179 -16.68 11.48 2.93
CA VAL A 179 -15.73 10.36 2.81
C VAL A 179 -14.24 10.79 2.78
N GLU A 180 -13.95 12.07 2.52
CA GLU A 180 -12.59 12.64 2.51
C GLU A 180 -12.26 13.47 3.78
N ARG A 181 -13.11 13.45 4.82
CA ARG A 181 -12.84 14.12 6.11
C ARG A 181 -12.03 13.27 7.07
N ASP A 182 -11.10 13.88 7.80
CA ASP A 182 -10.24 13.20 8.79
C ASP A 182 -11.00 12.77 10.05
N ASP A 183 -12.14 13.41 10.35
CA ASP A 183 -12.99 13.10 11.50
C ASP A 183 -14.13 12.11 11.19
N VAL A 184 -14.21 11.57 9.97
CA VAL A 184 -15.17 10.52 9.58
C VAL A 184 -14.43 9.19 9.44
N ARG A 185 -14.73 8.23 10.33
CA ARG A 185 -14.18 6.86 10.25
C ARG A 185 -14.91 5.99 9.25
N ALA A 186 -16.23 6.07 9.18
CA ALA A 186 -17.07 5.26 8.28
C ALA A 186 -18.41 5.95 8.02
N ILE A 187 -19.06 5.62 6.90
CA ILE A 187 -20.43 6.02 6.59
C ILE A 187 -21.18 4.76 6.18
N ARG A 188 -22.19 4.35 6.94
CA ARG A 188 -22.95 3.12 6.67
C ARG A 188 -24.44 3.41 6.55
N PRO A 189 -25.21 2.65 5.75
CA PRO A 189 -26.68 2.70 5.80
C PRO A 189 -27.20 2.46 7.23
N ILE A 190 -28.34 3.06 7.59
CA ILE A 190 -28.96 2.77 8.90
C ILE A 190 -29.29 1.28 9.00
N GLY A 191 -28.77 0.62 10.03
CA GLY A 191 -28.94 -0.82 10.24
C GLY A 191 -28.07 -1.70 9.33
N TYR A 192 -26.94 -1.19 8.83
CA TYR A 192 -26.01 -1.96 8.02
C TYR A 192 -25.53 -3.23 8.73
N VAL A 193 -25.46 -4.32 7.95
CA VAL A 193 -24.81 -5.56 8.33
C VAL A 193 -23.68 -5.77 7.32
N ASP A 194 -22.46 -5.92 7.82
CA ASP A 194 -21.27 -6.15 7.00
C ASP A 194 -21.44 -7.44 6.16
N PRO A 195 -21.47 -7.35 4.82
CA PRO A 195 -21.76 -8.48 3.93
C PRO A 195 -20.58 -9.44 3.77
N ARG A 196 -19.38 -9.09 4.26
CA ARG A 196 -18.17 -9.89 4.06
C ARG A 196 -18.30 -11.24 4.75
N THR A 197 -18.35 -12.29 3.93
CA THR A 197 -18.39 -13.68 4.40
C THR A 197 -17.11 -14.00 5.16
N ALA A 198 -17.23 -14.49 6.39
CA ALA A 198 -16.07 -14.85 7.20
C ALA A 198 -15.31 -16.04 6.58
N GLN A 199 -13.99 -15.92 6.47
CA GLN A 199 -13.14 -16.94 5.85
C GLN A 199 -12.62 -17.93 6.90
N TRP A 200 -13.02 -19.20 6.73
CA TRP A 200 -12.67 -20.33 7.59
C TRP A 200 -12.09 -21.47 6.72
N PRO A 201 -10.83 -21.35 6.24
CA PRO A 201 -10.25 -22.27 5.28
C PRO A 201 -9.78 -23.59 5.94
N GLU A 202 -10.37 -24.71 5.52
CA GLU A 202 -10.13 -26.05 6.08
C GLU A 202 -8.65 -26.45 6.13
N GLU A 203 -7.84 -25.99 5.16
CA GLU A 203 -6.37 -26.16 5.13
C GLU A 203 -5.67 -25.76 6.43
N ALA A 204 -6.23 -24.84 7.24
CA ALA A 204 -5.69 -24.48 8.55
C ALA A 204 -5.88 -25.59 9.59
N LEU A 205 -7.04 -26.27 9.58
CA LEU A 205 -7.30 -27.45 10.40
C LEU A 205 -6.45 -28.64 9.92
N GLU A 206 -6.35 -28.86 8.61
CA GLU A 206 -5.52 -29.91 8.00
C GLU A 206 -4.05 -29.75 8.42
N ALA A 207 -3.49 -28.54 8.30
CA ALA A 207 -2.11 -28.25 8.72
C ALA A 207 -1.91 -28.47 10.23
N ALA A 208 -2.86 -28.04 11.08
CA ALA A 208 -2.78 -28.29 12.51
C ALA A 208 -2.90 -29.79 12.85
N GLN A 209 -3.66 -30.56 12.07
CA GLN A 209 -3.81 -32.01 12.26
C GLN A 209 -2.56 -32.77 11.81
N GLU A 210 -1.89 -32.35 10.72
CA GLU A 210 -0.65 -32.96 10.23
C GLU A 210 0.56 -32.63 11.13
N HIS A 211 0.57 -31.47 11.79
CA HIS A 211 1.74 -30.94 12.49
C HIS A 211 1.56 -30.71 14.00
N GLY A 212 0.37 -30.94 14.54
CA GLY A 212 0.00 -30.72 15.95
C GLY A 212 -0.42 -29.28 16.27
N GLU A 213 0.12 -28.31 15.55
CA GLU A 213 -0.25 -26.88 15.60
C GLU A 213 -0.17 -26.25 14.21
N ALA A 214 -0.92 -25.16 13.99
CA ALA A 214 -0.79 -24.31 12.81
C ALA A 214 -0.49 -22.86 13.19
N GLU A 215 0.37 -22.21 12.40
CA GLU A 215 0.62 -20.76 12.45
C GLU A 215 -0.40 -20.06 11.56
N ILE A 216 -1.12 -19.10 12.13
CA ILE A 216 -2.26 -18.42 11.51
C ILE A 216 -2.25 -16.92 11.81
N MET A 217 -2.90 -16.15 10.94
CA MET A 217 -3.32 -14.78 11.21
C MET A 217 -4.84 -14.80 11.41
N ILE A 218 -5.32 -14.12 12.46
CA ILE A 218 -6.76 -13.94 12.75
C ILE A 218 -7.06 -12.46 12.58
N THR A 219 -7.90 -12.12 11.61
CA THR A 219 -8.36 -10.74 11.39
C THR A 219 -9.79 -10.60 11.91
N LEU A 220 -10.02 -9.59 12.75
CA LEU A 220 -11.34 -9.22 13.23
C LEU A 220 -12.10 -8.44 12.15
N ARG A 221 -13.43 -8.58 12.18
CA ARG A 221 -14.38 -7.75 11.43
C ARG A 221 -14.34 -6.28 11.84
N GLY A 222 -13.89 -6.03 13.08
CA GLY A 222 -13.93 -4.72 13.73
C GLY A 222 -15.32 -4.37 14.27
N GLY A 223 -15.37 -3.34 15.12
CA GLY A 223 -16.61 -2.74 15.61
C GLY A 223 -17.11 -1.57 14.74
N GLU A 224 -18.18 -0.92 15.19
CA GLU A 224 -18.79 0.25 14.54
C GLU A 224 -17.77 1.39 14.29
N LEU A 225 -16.77 1.56 15.16
CA LEU A 225 -15.68 2.55 14.99
C LEU A 225 -14.39 2.01 14.34
N PHE A 226 -14.35 0.76 13.87
CA PHE A 226 -13.14 0.24 13.23
C PHE A 226 -12.77 1.03 11.97
N SER A 227 -11.48 1.27 11.77
CA SER A 227 -10.89 1.67 10.49
C SER A 227 -9.40 1.27 10.45
N PRO A 228 -8.89 0.65 9.37
CA PRO A 228 -7.47 0.36 9.23
C PRO A 228 -6.65 1.63 8.90
N LYS A 229 -7.30 2.74 8.53
CA LYS A 229 -6.65 3.98 8.05
C LYS A 229 -6.16 4.85 9.21
N THR A 230 -5.38 4.27 10.13
CA THR A 230 -5.01 4.92 11.41
C THR A 230 -4.09 6.13 11.26
N GLY A 231 -3.68 6.51 10.04
CA GLY A 231 -3.03 7.79 9.74
C GLY A 231 -3.93 9.03 9.82
N TYR A 232 -5.26 8.88 9.74
CA TYR A 232 -6.22 9.98 9.92
C TYR A 232 -6.78 10.07 11.36
N MET A 233 -6.37 9.16 12.24
CA MET A 233 -6.85 9.05 13.62
C MET A 233 -5.88 9.70 14.62
N SER A 234 -6.41 10.30 15.68
CA SER A 234 -5.57 10.80 16.79
C SER A 234 -4.97 9.65 17.60
N THR A 235 -3.85 9.89 18.30
CA THR A 235 -3.21 8.87 19.16
C THR A 235 -4.17 8.29 20.23
N ALA A 236 -5.15 9.07 20.68
CA ALA A 236 -6.20 8.59 21.59
C ALA A 236 -7.21 7.68 20.86
N ALA A 237 -7.72 8.12 19.71
CA ALA A 237 -8.63 7.37 18.85
C ALA A 237 -8.03 6.02 18.37
N ILE A 238 -6.73 6.00 18.11
CA ILE A 238 -5.91 4.82 17.78
C ILE A 238 -5.85 3.86 18.99
N LYS A 239 -5.43 4.37 20.15
CA LYS A 239 -5.29 3.56 21.37
C LYS A 239 -6.62 2.95 21.83
N ALA A 240 -7.73 3.66 21.68
CA ALA A 240 -9.07 3.14 21.99
C ALA A 240 -9.42 1.92 21.12
N GLN A 241 -9.13 1.99 19.82
CA GLN A 241 -9.36 0.88 18.88
C GLN A 241 -8.46 -0.33 19.17
N ALA A 242 -7.15 -0.09 19.38
CA ALA A 242 -6.21 -1.15 19.74
C ALA A 242 -6.63 -1.88 21.03
N ASN A 243 -7.06 -1.13 22.05
CA ASN A 243 -7.57 -1.67 23.30
C ASN A 243 -8.85 -2.52 23.12
N ALA A 244 -9.80 -2.07 22.28
CA ALA A 244 -11.05 -2.79 22.03
C ALA A 244 -10.81 -4.09 21.26
N ASN A 245 -9.94 -4.05 20.25
CA ASN A 245 -9.52 -5.22 19.47
C ASN A 245 -8.76 -6.24 20.36
N GLN A 246 -7.83 -5.76 21.21
CA GLN A 246 -7.12 -6.64 22.15
C GLN A 246 -8.09 -7.38 23.08
N ARG A 247 -9.05 -6.68 23.69
CA ARG A 247 -10.03 -7.30 24.59
C ARG A 247 -10.94 -8.30 23.87
N ALA A 248 -11.23 -8.08 22.58
CA ALA A 248 -11.93 -9.06 21.75
C ALA A 248 -11.07 -10.32 21.53
N PHE A 249 -9.78 -10.18 21.20
CA PHE A 249 -8.86 -11.32 21.08
C PHE A 249 -8.69 -12.09 22.40
N ASP A 250 -8.55 -11.39 23.53
CA ASP A 250 -8.40 -12.00 24.86
C ASP A 250 -9.60 -12.92 25.20
N ASP A 251 -10.82 -12.43 24.97
CA ASP A 251 -12.07 -13.17 25.17
C ASP A 251 -12.22 -14.34 24.17
N ILE A 252 -11.96 -14.13 22.87
CA ILE A 252 -11.99 -15.19 21.84
C ILE A 252 -11.04 -16.33 22.21
N LEU A 253 -9.79 -16.01 22.56
CA LEU A 253 -8.79 -17.02 22.90
C LEU A 253 -9.11 -17.75 24.20
N SER A 254 -9.65 -17.05 25.21
CA SER A 254 -10.02 -17.67 26.49
C SER A 254 -11.03 -18.82 26.32
N ARG A 255 -11.97 -18.68 25.37
CA ARG A 255 -13.01 -19.68 25.07
C ARG A 255 -12.45 -20.98 24.48
N ILE A 256 -11.34 -20.91 23.75
CA ILE A 256 -10.65 -22.08 23.19
C ILE A 256 -9.57 -22.65 24.12
N GLY A 257 -9.39 -22.05 25.31
CA GLY A 257 -8.39 -22.46 26.31
C GLY A 257 -7.00 -21.84 26.11
N MET A 258 -6.92 -20.73 25.38
CA MET A 258 -5.67 -20.03 25.04
C MET A 258 -5.64 -18.62 25.64
N SER A 259 -4.51 -17.93 25.53
CA SER A 259 -4.34 -16.52 25.91
C SER A 259 -3.60 -15.77 24.82
N ALA A 260 -3.90 -14.47 24.65
CA ALA A 260 -3.16 -13.64 23.69
C ALA A 260 -1.67 -13.53 24.07
N PRO A 261 -0.75 -13.42 23.10
CA PRO A 261 0.64 -13.12 23.40
C PRO A 261 0.74 -11.72 24.03
N ALA A 262 1.35 -11.61 25.21
CA ALA A 262 1.47 -10.34 25.94
C ALA A 262 2.38 -9.29 25.27
N THR A 263 2.88 -9.58 24.06
CA THR A 263 3.87 -8.79 23.32
C THR A 263 3.67 -8.81 21.80
N GLU A 264 2.45 -9.07 21.29
CA GLU A 264 2.10 -8.66 19.92
C GLU A 264 2.30 -7.13 19.80
N SER A 265 2.70 -6.65 18.61
CA SER A 265 2.98 -5.23 18.45
C SER A 265 1.69 -4.39 18.53
N SER A 266 1.77 -3.15 19.04
CA SER A 266 0.59 -2.28 19.10
C SER A 266 -0.01 -2.00 17.72
N ALA A 267 0.79 -2.08 16.66
CA ALA A 267 0.33 -1.90 15.29
C ALA A 267 -0.62 -3.02 14.81
N ASN A 268 -0.54 -4.21 15.40
CA ASN A 268 -1.34 -5.39 15.04
C ASN A 268 -2.77 -5.23 15.60
N SER A 269 -2.86 -4.94 16.90
CA SER A 269 -4.14 -4.64 17.56
C SER A 269 -4.76 -3.33 17.06
N GLU A 270 -3.98 -2.32 16.66
CA GLU A 270 -4.48 -1.13 15.94
C GLU A 270 -5.37 -1.47 14.75
N ILE A 271 -4.96 -2.43 13.90
CA ILE A 271 -5.69 -2.85 12.70
C ILE A 271 -6.56 -4.11 12.89
N GLY A 272 -6.67 -4.60 14.13
CA GLY A 272 -7.55 -5.73 14.46
C GLY A 272 -7.05 -7.08 13.94
N VAL A 273 -5.73 -7.27 13.85
CA VAL A 273 -5.11 -8.54 13.46
C VAL A 273 -4.31 -9.11 14.63
N LEU A 274 -4.30 -10.43 14.75
CA LEU A 274 -3.49 -11.21 15.69
C LEU A 274 -2.74 -12.29 14.92
N HIS A 275 -1.42 -12.40 15.11
CA HIS A 275 -0.63 -13.51 14.61
C HIS A 275 -0.34 -14.52 15.73
N THR A 276 -0.59 -15.81 15.51
CA THR A 276 -0.46 -16.83 16.57
C THR A 276 -0.26 -18.25 16.06
N ARG A 277 0.19 -19.16 16.95
CA ARG A 277 0.14 -20.61 16.75
C ARG A 277 -0.97 -21.20 17.62
N LEU A 278 -1.85 -22.01 17.03
CA LEU A 278 -2.87 -22.75 17.76
C LEU A 278 -2.66 -24.26 17.60
N PRO A 279 -2.60 -25.04 18.71
CA PRO A 279 -2.69 -26.50 18.67
C PRO A 279 -4.02 -26.95 18.06
N PHE A 280 -4.04 -28.12 17.42
CA PHE A 280 -5.23 -28.66 16.74
C PHE A 280 -6.49 -28.64 17.62
N GLU A 281 -6.40 -29.05 18.89
CA GLU A 281 -7.55 -29.03 19.81
C GLU A 281 -8.12 -27.64 20.09
N SER A 282 -7.30 -26.58 20.01
CA SER A 282 -7.73 -25.20 20.23
C SER A 282 -8.23 -24.57 18.93
N LEU A 283 -7.62 -24.91 17.80
CA LEU A 283 -8.07 -24.48 16.48
C LEU A 283 -9.43 -25.11 16.11
N ALA A 284 -9.64 -26.40 16.41
CA ALA A 284 -10.92 -27.08 16.23
C ALA A 284 -12.04 -26.39 17.00
N LYS A 285 -11.84 -26.06 18.28
CA LYS A 285 -12.83 -25.28 19.08
C LYS A 285 -13.14 -23.91 18.48
N LEU A 286 -12.17 -23.26 17.83
CA LEU A 286 -12.37 -21.98 17.15
C LEU A 286 -13.25 -22.15 15.90
N TYR A 287 -12.99 -23.21 15.12
CA TYR A 287 -13.75 -23.59 13.92
C TYR A 287 -15.15 -24.13 14.22
N ASP A 288 -15.36 -24.79 15.36
CA ASP A 288 -16.68 -25.19 15.86
C ASP A 288 -17.48 -23.96 16.35
N GLY A 289 -16.82 -23.04 17.04
CA GLY A 289 -17.47 -21.87 17.66
C GLY A 289 -17.86 -20.77 16.68
N LYS A 290 -17.11 -20.58 15.59
CA LYS A 290 -17.33 -19.58 14.52
C LYS A 290 -17.71 -18.19 15.04
N ASP A 291 -16.93 -17.67 15.98
CA ASP A 291 -17.16 -16.39 16.65
C ASP A 291 -17.32 -15.26 15.61
N THR A 292 -18.46 -14.56 15.64
CA THR A 292 -18.91 -13.64 14.58
C THR A 292 -18.02 -12.41 14.40
N ARG A 293 -17.16 -12.14 15.38
CA ARG A 293 -16.13 -11.09 15.32
C ARG A 293 -14.98 -11.42 14.38
N ILE A 294 -14.76 -12.69 14.01
CA ILE A 294 -13.69 -13.07 13.10
C ILE A 294 -14.15 -12.86 11.64
N LEU A 295 -13.33 -12.14 10.87
CA LEU A 295 -13.49 -11.93 9.44
C LEU A 295 -12.68 -12.95 8.63
N SER A 296 -11.48 -13.29 9.08
CA SER A 296 -10.66 -14.33 8.46
C SER A 296 -9.80 -15.06 9.47
N ILE A 297 -9.63 -16.37 9.24
CA ILE A 297 -8.44 -17.11 9.63
C ILE A 297 -7.64 -17.33 8.34
N GLU A 298 -6.38 -16.89 8.33
CA GLU A 298 -5.47 -17.02 7.19
C GLU A 298 -4.34 -17.97 7.62
N LEU A 299 -4.26 -19.15 7.00
CA LEU A 299 -3.14 -20.08 7.21
C LEU A 299 -1.84 -19.44 6.73
N ASN A 300 -0.79 -19.50 7.55
CA ASN A 300 0.52 -19.01 7.13
C ASN A 300 1.13 -19.95 6.07
N LYS A 301 0.99 -19.58 4.79
CA LYS A 301 1.44 -20.37 3.63
C LYS A 301 2.17 -19.52 2.58
N PRO A 302 2.88 -20.15 1.60
CA PRO A 302 3.52 -19.46 0.50
C PRO A 302 2.58 -18.61 -0.37
N VAL A 303 2.95 -17.33 -0.60
CA VAL A 303 2.14 -16.34 -1.35
C VAL A 303 2.93 -15.50 -2.37
N ALA A 304 4.26 -15.66 -2.52
CA ALA A 304 5.01 -14.99 -3.59
C ALA A 304 6.39 -15.59 -3.97
N TRP A 305 6.84 -15.27 -5.19
CA TRP A 305 8.14 -15.58 -5.80
C TRP A 305 8.83 -14.35 -6.46
N THR A 306 10.04 -14.54 -7.01
CA THR A 306 10.99 -13.51 -7.53
C THR A 306 11.07 -13.39 -9.06
N THR A 307 11.25 -12.17 -9.62
CA THR A 307 11.38 -11.85 -11.09
C THR A 307 12.26 -10.59 -11.33
N LEU A 308 12.79 -10.22 -12.52
CA LEU A 308 14.14 -9.56 -12.55
C LEU A 308 14.55 -8.43 -13.62
N THR A 309 14.36 -7.09 -13.46
CA THR A 309 15.41 -5.97 -13.61
C THR A 309 15.30 -4.65 -14.53
N ASN A 310 15.59 -3.42 -13.96
CA ASN A 310 16.03 -1.98 -14.34
C ASN A 310 15.75 -1.26 -15.72
N SER A 311 15.98 0.09 -15.76
CA SER A 311 15.95 1.02 -16.92
C SER A 311 16.38 2.52 -16.78
N THR A 312 17.02 3.01 -15.70
CA THR A 312 17.01 4.45 -15.28
C THR A 312 17.12 5.60 -16.30
N VAL A 313 17.87 5.50 -17.41
CA VAL A 313 17.95 6.55 -18.46
C VAL A 313 16.58 6.84 -19.09
N LEU A 314 15.76 5.80 -19.30
CA LEU A 314 14.46 5.92 -19.96
C LEU A 314 13.49 6.83 -19.19
N LEU A 315 13.63 6.91 -17.87
CA LEU A 315 12.81 7.74 -16.97
C LEU A 315 13.14 9.23 -17.02
N ASN A 316 14.18 9.64 -17.76
CA ASN A 316 14.76 10.99 -17.76
C ASN A 316 15.51 11.40 -16.47
N MET A 317 16.01 10.43 -15.68
CA MET A 317 16.63 10.73 -14.37
C MET A 317 17.85 11.66 -14.42
N ALA A 318 18.54 11.79 -15.56
CA ALA A 318 19.74 12.63 -15.66
C ALA A 318 19.44 14.12 -15.37
N SER A 319 18.31 14.65 -15.86
CA SER A 319 17.86 16.02 -15.57
C SER A 319 17.46 16.14 -14.09
N ALA A 320 16.67 15.21 -13.58
CA ALA A 320 16.26 15.19 -12.17
C ALA A 320 17.43 15.12 -11.18
N TRP A 321 18.44 14.29 -11.43
CA TRP A 321 19.63 14.23 -10.58
C TRP A 321 20.48 15.50 -10.65
N ASN A 322 20.56 16.16 -11.82
CA ASN A 322 21.25 17.43 -11.98
C ASN A 322 20.56 18.57 -11.22
N ALA A 323 19.22 18.57 -11.18
CA ALA A 323 18.41 19.51 -10.41
C ALA A 323 18.34 19.18 -8.90
N GLY A 324 18.97 18.07 -8.44
CA GLY A 324 19.08 17.70 -7.03
C GLY A 324 18.12 16.62 -6.54
N TYR A 325 17.18 16.16 -7.37
CA TYR A 325 16.15 15.18 -7.00
C TYR A 325 16.71 13.75 -6.94
N ARG A 326 17.38 13.48 -5.82
CA ARG A 326 18.18 12.26 -5.59
C ARG A 326 17.69 11.45 -4.38
N ALA A 327 16.48 11.75 -3.89
CA ALA A 327 15.79 11.09 -2.78
C ALA A 327 16.49 11.20 -1.39
N ALA A 328 17.24 12.28 -1.15
CA ALA A 328 17.87 12.54 0.14
C ALA A 328 16.86 12.57 1.30
N GLY A 329 17.27 12.07 2.47
CA GLY A 329 16.44 12.04 3.68
C GLY A 329 15.31 11.00 3.69
N GLN A 330 15.12 10.24 2.61
CA GLN A 330 14.13 9.16 2.55
C GLN A 330 14.74 7.80 2.88
N ASN A 331 13.89 6.88 3.35
CA ASN A 331 14.22 5.50 3.67
C ASN A 331 13.47 4.56 2.71
N ILE A 332 14.18 3.95 1.76
CA ILE A 332 13.58 2.96 0.86
C ILE A 332 13.69 1.57 1.51
N VAL A 333 12.54 0.97 1.82
CA VAL A 333 12.42 -0.36 2.42
C VAL A 333 12.24 -1.39 1.31
N ILE A 334 13.16 -2.36 1.25
CA ILE A 334 13.16 -3.43 0.26
C ILE A 334 12.70 -4.72 0.95
N LEU A 335 11.42 -5.07 0.76
CA LEU A 335 10.84 -6.37 1.17
C LEU A 335 11.10 -7.36 0.05
N ASP A 336 12.13 -8.19 0.25
CA ASP A 336 12.72 -9.00 -0.82
C ASP A 336 13.55 -10.14 -0.21
N THR A 337 14.47 -10.76 -0.96
CA THR A 337 15.48 -11.71 -0.47
C THR A 337 16.49 -11.07 0.49
N GLY A 338 16.42 -9.76 0.74
CA GLY A 338 17.49 -8.98 1.37
C GLY A 338 18.66 -8.62 0.43
N ILE A 339 19.67 -7.96 0.98
CA ILE A 339 20.68 -7.16 0.25
C ILE A 339 22.10 -7.47 0.74
N ARG A 340 23.07 -7.57 -0.19
CA ARG A 340 24.51 -7.52 0.12
C ARG A 340 24.94 -6.10 0.51
N LYS A 341 24.97 -5.75 1.80
CA LYS A 341 25.22 -4.37 2.26
C LYS A 341 26.63 -3.83 1.98
N ASN A 342 27.64 -4.71 1.91
CA ASN A 342 29.01 -4.34 1.56
C ASN A 342 29.27 -4.21 0.04
N HIS A 343 28.21 -4.19 -0.77
CA HIS A 343 28.33 -3.91 -2.20
C HIS A 343 28.59 -2.41 -2.44
N ALA A 344 29.56 -2.11 -3.31
CA ALA A 344 30.07 -0.77 -3.58
C ALA A 344 29.06 0.20 -4.22
N PHE A 345 27.85 -0.29 -4.58
CA PHE A 345 26.72 0.53 -5.01
C PHE A 345 25.90 1.08 -3.81
N PHE A 346 26.03 0.47 -2.64
CA PHE A 346 25.43 0.94 -1.38
C PHE A 346 26.44 1.64 -0.48
N THR A 347 27.72 1.28 -0.56
CA THR A 347 28.80 1.91 0.20
C THR A 347 29.14 3.33 -0.32
N THR A 348 29.26 4.30 0.57
CA THR A 348 29.73 5.67 0.29
C THR A 348 30.78 6.08 1.32
N GLY A 349 31.99 6.45 0.89
CA GLY A 349 33.09 6.80 1.81
C GLY A 349 33.51 5.66 2.75
N GLY A 350 33.27 4.40 2.38
CA GLY A 350 33.46 3.22 3.23
C GLY A 350 32.27 2.85 4.12
N ILE A 351 31.24 3.69 4.22
CA ILE A 351 30.06 3.48 5.07
C ILE A 351 28.90 2.92 4.25
N SER A 352 28.19 1.92 4.77
CA SER A 352 26.99 1.35 4.16
C SER A 352 25.80 2.31 4.24
N ARG A 353 25.07 2.50 3.12
CA ARG A 353 23.72 3.12 3.13
C ARG A 353 22.58 2.12 3.35
N ILE A 354 22.88 0.83 3.51
CA ILE A 354 21.94 -0.06 4.21
C ILE A 354 22.05 0.33 5.69
N THR A 355 21.09 1.12 6.17
CA THR A 355 21.08 1.71 7.51
C THR A 355 20.35 0.85 8.54
N TYR A 356 19.54 -0.10 8.07
CA TYR A 356 18.82 -1.04 8.93
C TYR A 356 18.67 -2.40 8.23
N GLU A 357 18.70 -3.48 9.03
CA GLU A 357 18.52 -4.86 8.60
C GLU A 357 17.49 -5.58 9.48
N ALA A 358 16.51 -6.24 8.85
CA ALA A 358 15.55 -7.14 9.49
C ALA A 358 15.36 -8.43 8.66
N CYS A 359 14.85 -9.48 9.30
CA CYS A 359 14.46 -10.72 8.65
C CYS A 359 13.26 -11.34 9.35
N PHE A 360 12.24 -11.61 8.54
CA PHE A 360 11.04 -12.36 8.87
C PHE A 360 11.08 -13.65 8.04
N GLY A 361 10.72 -14.76 8.64
CA GLY A 361 10.92 -16.05 8.01
C GLY A 361 10.25 -17.18 8.78
N THR A 362 9.34 -17.87 8.10
CA THR A 362 8.60 -19.03 8.58
C THR A 362 9.45 -20.32 8.58
N ASN A 363 9.53 -20.96 9.75
CA ASN A 363 9.81 -22.40 9.86
C ASN A 363 8.46 -23.14 9.91
N GLY A 364 8.20 -24.03 8.95
CA GLY A 364 6.92 -24.73 8.90
C GLY A 364 6.84 -25.76 7.77
N VAL A 365 5.68 -26.41 7.64
CA VAL A 365 5.37 -27.31 6.54
C VAL A 365 4.10 -26.80 5.86
N SER A 366 4.05 -26.86 4.53
CA SER A 366 2.87 -26.47 3.75
C SER A 366 2.79 -27.38 2.52
N ASN A 367 1.62 -28.00 2.29
CA ASN A 367 1.42 -28.98 1.21
C ASN A 367 2.47 -30.12 1.21
N GLY A 368 2.81 -30.64 2.40
CA GLY A 368 3.86 -31.66 2.57
C GLY A 368 5.30 -31.19 2.31
N ILE A 369 5.53 -29.90 2.05
CA ILE A 369 6.85 -29.32 1.82
C ILE A 369 7.33 -28.60 3.08
N THR A 370 8.46 -29.03 3.65
CA THR A 370 9.12 -28.32 4.76
C THR A 370 9.86 -27.08 4.25
N TYR A 371 9.56 -25.94 4.85
CA TYR A 371 10.26 -24.67 4.67
C TYR A 371 11.02 -24.29 5.95
N SER A 372 12.21 -23.71 5.79
CA SER A 372 12.97 -23.13 6.89
C SER A 372 13.36 -21.67 6.64
N SER A 373 13.30 -20.93 7.74
CA SER A 373 13.77 -19.56 7.88
C SER A 373 15.30 -19.50 7.93
N ILE A 374 15.88 -18.49 7.30
CA ILE A 374 17.33 -18.23 7.37
C ILE A 374 17.67 -17.05 8.30
N CYS A 375 16.68 -16.52 9.02
CA CYS A 375 16.88 -15.39 9.92
C CYS A 375 17.80 -15.76 11.09
N PRO A 376 18.80 -14.93 11.45
CA PRO A 376 19.77 -15.25 12.50
C PRO A 376 19.22 -14.98 13.91
N GLY A 377 19.37 -15.94 14.84
CA GLY A 377 18.95 -15.75 16.24
C GLY A 377 17.45 -15.85 16.46
N GLN A 378 16.80 -16.83 15.79
CA GLN A 378 15.37 -17.14 15.92
C GLN A 378 14.98 -17.36 17.39
N ASN A 379 13.91 -16.70 17.81
CA ASN A 379 13.28 -16.85 19.13
C ASN A 379 12.03 -17.74 19.03
N SER A 380 11.21 -17.81 20.08
CA SER A 380 9.93 -18.55 20.07
C SER A 380 8.81 -17.94 19.20
N THR A 381 9.03 -16.77 18.60
CA THR A 381 8.16 -16.21 17.54
C THR A 381 8.80 -16.33 16.14
N TRP A 382 9.96 -17.00 16.06
CA TRP A 382 10.72 -17.43 14.87
C TRP A 382 11.32 -16.34 13.95
N ASP A 383 11.06 -15.06 14.20
CA ASP A 383 11.71 -13.94 13.50
C ASP A 383 13.06 -13.54 14.13
N SER A 384 13.91 -12.80 13.39
CA SER A 384 15.08 -12.12 13.97
C SER A 384 14.82 -10.63 14.20
N SER A 385 13.98 -10.35 15.21
CA SER A 385 13.54 -9.01 15.65
C SER A 385 12.61 -8.26 14.66
N PRO A 386 11.56 -7.57 15.15
CA PRO A 386 10.92 -6.49 14.40
C PRO A 386 11.89 -5.29 14.22
N LEU A 387 11.43 -4.21 13.57
CA LEU A 387 12.17 -2.93 13.45
C LEU A 387 12.27 -2.18 14.80
N GLY A 388 12.90 -2.80 15.80
CA GLY A 388 13.24 -2.21 17.10
C GLY A 388 14.47 -1.30 17.05
N PRO A 389 15.00 -0.83 18.20
CA PRO A 389 15.99 0.25 18.23
C PRO A 389 17.37 0.02 17.61
N GLN A 390 17.73 -1.20 17.19
CA GLN A 390 19.09 -1.54 16.70
C GLN A 390 19.13 -2.44 15.46
N GLY A 391 18.03 -3.14 15.13
CA GLY A 391 18.01 -4.21 14.14
C GLY A 391 18.83 -5.43 14.57
N PHE A 392 18.92 -6.41 13.68
CA PHE A 392 19.89 -7.50 13.84
C PHE A 392 20.90 -7.44 12.70
N VAL A 393 22.13 -7.04 13.00
CA VAL A 393 23.18 -6.82 11.99
C VAL A 393 23.48 -8.13 11.25
N GLY A 394 23.23 -8.14 9.93
CA GLY A 394 23.37 -9.33 9.09
C GLY A 394 22.10 -10.15 8.88
N SER A 395 20.96 -9.77 9.45
CA SER A 395 19.68 -10.46 9.19
C SER A 395 19.15 -10.22 7.78
N GLY A 396 19.24 -8.99 7.29
CA GLY A 396 18.83 -8.59 5.94
C GLY A 396 19.77 -9.03 4.82
N GLU A 397 20.57 -10.09 5.01
CA GLU A 397 21.51 -10.64 4.01
C GLU A 397 21.08 -12.07 3.59
N PRO A 398 20.70 -12.33 2.32
CA PRO A 398 20.28 -13.67 1.87
C PRO A 398 21.45 -14.65 1.98
N TYR A 399 21.41 -15.55 2.95
CA TYR A 399 22.52 -16.41 3.40
C TYR A 399 23.84 -15.62 3.51
N SER A 400 24.17 -15.16 4.71
CA SER A 400 25.44 -14.44 5.00
C SER A 400 26.70 -15.19 4.50
N ASN A 401 26.65 -16.52 4.39
CA ASN A 401 27.66 -17.32 3.68
C ASN A 401 27.47 -17.26 2.14
N LEU A 402 28.24 -16.39 1.49
CA LEU A 402 28.31 -16.24 0.04
C LEU A 402 28.53 -17.56 -0.74
N THR A 403 29.25 -18.53 -0.17
CA THR A 403 29.51 -19.83 -0.82
C THR A 403 28.23 -20.64 -0.98
N VAL A 404 27.31 -20.56 0.00
CA VAL A 404 25.99 -21.21 -0.08
C VAL A 404 25.19 -20.58 -1.21
N CYS A 405 25.11 -19.25 -1.28
CA CYS A 405 24.42 -18.56 -2.38
C CYS A 405 25.00 -18.87 -3.76
N ASN A 406 26.33 -18.91 -3.92
CA ASN A 406 26.95 -19.27 -5.20
C ASN A 406 26.64 -20.74 -5.60
N THR A 407 26.46 -21.62 -4.62
CA THR A 407 26.04 -23.02 -4.84
C THR A 407 24.57 -23.11 -5.24
N LEU A 408 23.66 -22.43 -4.53
CA LEU A 408 22.23 -22.37 -4.85
C LEU A 408 21.96 -21.73 -6.22
N ALA A 409 22.75 -20.71 -6.59
CA ALA A 409 22.66 -20.06 -7.89
C ALA A 409 23.20 -20.93 -9.04
N SER A 410 24.31 -21.66 -8.83
CA SER A 410 24.87 -22.54 -9.87
C SER A 410 24.04 -23.81 -10.10
N LEU A 411 23.30 -24.27 -9.08
CA LEU A 411 22.29 -25.33 -9.21
C LEU A 411 20.95 -24.82 -9.80
N GLY A 412 20.80 -23.51 -10.01
CA GLY A 412 19.56 -22.90 -10.51
C GLY A 412 18.37 -22.97 -9.54
N THR A 413 18.59 -23.28 -8.26
CA THR A 413 17.52 -23.46 -7.27
C THR A 413 17.07 -22.14 -6.64
N HIS A 414 17.98 -21.19 -6.42
CA HIS A 414 17.66 -19.85 -5.92
C HIS A 414 18.66 -18.78 -6.34
N ASP A 415 18.16 -17.60 -6.67
CA ASP A 415 18.96 -16.40 -6.93
C ASP A 415 18.98 -15.45 -5.71
N CYS A 416 20.01 -15.59 -4.86
CA CYS A 416 20.26 -14.65 -3.75
C CYS A 416 20.59 -13.21 -4.20
N GLY A 417 20.75 -12.95 -5.50
CA GLY A 417 21.03 -11.63 -6.04
C GLY A 417 19.82 -10.72 -6.12
N HIS A 418 18.58 -11.25 -6.06
CA HIS A 418 17.36 -10.52 -6.41
C HIS A 418 17.18 -9.20 -5.63
N GLY A 419 17.11 -9.25 -4.29
CA GLY A 419 16.95 -8.03 -3.47
C GLY A 419 18.13 -7.09 -3.53
N THR A 420 19.34 -7.64 -3.70
CA THR A 420 20.57 -6.88 -3.96
C THR A 420 20.49 -6.12 -5.29
N HIS A 421 19.79 -6.65 -6.29
CA HIS A 421 19.57 -6.03 -7.59
C HIS A 421 18.50 -4.93 -7.54
N VAL A 422 17.34 -5.27 -6.96
CA VAL A 422 16.19 -4.38 -6.70
C VAL A 422 16.64 -3.11 -5.95
N ALA A 423 17.39 -3.27 -4.85
CA ALA A 423 17.92 -2.15 -4.08
C ALA A 423 18.87 -1.25 -4.89
N GLY A 424 19.68 -1.83 -5.79
CA GLY A 424 20.56 -1.09 -6.68
C GLY A 424 19.79 -0.20 -7.66
N ILE A 425 18.62 -0.65 -8.11
CA ILE A 425 17.75 0.11 -9.00
C ILE A 425 17.08 1.25 -8.26
N ALA A 426 16.52 0.96 -7.08
CA ALA A 426 15.81 1.95 -6.29
C ALA A 426 16.74 3.06 -5.80
N ALA A 427 17.94 2.72 -5.31
CA ALA A 427 18.79 3.65 -4.56
C ALA A 427 20.31 3.46 -4.73
N GLY A 428 20.80 2.63 -5.65
CA GLY A 428 22.24 2.44 -5.86
C GLY A 428 22.97 3.73 -6.25
N ARG A 429 24.10 4.02 -5.60
CA ARG A 429 24.90 5.25 -5.77
C ARG A 429 26.08 4.99 -6.70
N LYS A 430 26.19 5.75 -7.79
CA LYS A 430 27.30 5.68 -8.76
C LYS A 430 28.66 5.56 -8.08
N SER A 431 29.42 4.52 -8.47
CA SER A 431 30.71 4.16 -7.89
C SER A 431 31.69 3.76 -9.00
N THR A 432 32.93 4.24 -8.91
CA THR A 432 33.99 3.98 -9.89
C THR A 432 34.49 2.54 -9.85
N SER A 433 34.19 1.79 -8.79
CA SER A 433 34.54 0.37 -8.64
C SER A 433 33.58 -0.59 -9.38
N LEU A 434 32.50 -0.08 -9.97
CA LEU A 434 31.50 -0.87 -10.71
C LEU A 434 31.76 -0.82 -12.22
N VAL A 435 31.32 -1.86 -12.92
CA VAL A 435 31.32 -1.91 -14.39
C VAL A 435 29.87 -2.07 -14.89
N PRO A 436 29.33 -1.12 -15.67
CA PRO A 436 29.93 0.15 -16.07
C PRO A 436 29.90 1.19 -14.93
N SER A 437 30.91 2.06 -14.86
CA SER A 437 31.13 3.01 -13.76
C SER A 437 30.19 4.24 -13.76
N ASN A 438 29.25 4.30 -14.71
CA ASN A 438 28.16 5.28 -14.78
C ASN A 438 26.82 4.75 -14.24
N LEU A 439 26.75 3.48 -13.83
CA LEU A 439 25.56 2.86 -13.25
C LEU A 439 25.06 3.66 -12.03
N GLN A 440 23.76 3.96 -11.98
CA GLN A 440 23.13 4.84 -10.99
C GLN A 440 21.65 4.46 -10.85
N GLY A 441 21.21 4.14 -9.63
CA GLY A 441 19.82 3.93 -9.25
C GLY A 441 19.05 5.25 -9.04
N VAL A 442 17.72 5.17 -8.98
CA VAL A 442 16.79 6.31 -9.09
C VAL A 442 16.89 7.30 -7.93
N GLY A 443 17.07 6.83 -6.69
CA GLY A 443 17.29 7.64 -5.48
C GLY A 443 18.72 7.52 -4.90
N PRO A 444 19.76 8.12 -5.51
CA PRO A 444 21.17 7.98 -5.14
C PRO A 444 21.54 8.31 -3.69
N ASP A 445 20.76 9.18 -3.04
CA ASP A 445 21.02 9.76 -1.72
C ASP A 445 20.02 9.28 -0.66
N ALA A 446 19.10 8.36 -1.01
CA ALA A 446 18.25 7.68 -0.04
C ALA A 446 19.07 6.72 0.84
N SER A 447 18.58 6.53 2.06
CA SER A 447 18.92 5.39 2.91
C SER A 447 18.13 4.16 2.47
N ILE A 448 18.65 2.97 2.75
CA ILE A 448 18.02 1.70 2.37
C ILE A 448 17.84 0.84 3.62
N ILE A 449 16.65 0.23 3.74
CA ILE A 449 16.35 -0.76 4.76
C ILE A 449 16.21 -2.12 4.07
N SER A 450 17.02 -3.08 4.50
CA SER A 450 16.99 -4.45 3.97
C SER A 450 16.07 -5.31 4.82
N VAL A 451 15.00 -5.84 4.22
CA VAL A 451 14.08 -6.77 4.89
C VAL A 451 14.04 -8.07 4.09
N GLN A 452 14.63 -9.12 4.66
CA GLN A 452 14.45 -10.48 4.17
C GLN A 452 13.06 -10.99 4.58
N VAL A 453 12.29 -11.50 3.62
CA VAL A 453 10.93 -12.07 3.82
C VAL A 453 10.76 -13.45 3.18
N PHE A 454 11.84 -14.08 2.71
CA PHE A 454 11.81 -15.39 2.06
C PHE A 454 12.26 -16.51 2.99
N SER A 455 11.47 -17.58 2.98
CA SER A 455 11.73 -18.88 3.59
C SER A 455 12.01 -19.92 2.50
N TYR A 456 12.70 -21.02 2.85
CA TYR A 456 13.35 -21.88 1.85
C TYR A 456 12.96 -23.35 2.00
N ASN A 457 12.55 -24.00 0.90
CA ASN A 457 12.16 -25.41 0.89
C ASN A 457 13.38 -26.33 1.12
N ASN A 458 13.33 -27.19 2.14
CA ASN A 458 14.48 -28.01 2.56
C ASN A 458 14.78 -29.21 1.64
N THR A 459 13.83 -29.63 0.80
CA THR A 459 13.99 -30.72 -0.17
C THR A 459 14.42 -30.20 -1.56
N SER A 460 14.03 -28.99 -1.91
CA SER A 460 14.45 -28.27 -3.11
C SER A 460 14.54 -26.78 -2.77
N PRO A 461 15.75 -26.19 -2.58
CA PRO A 461 15.94 -24.87 -1.97
C PRO A 461 15.58 -23.70 -2.90
N LYS A 462 14.30 -23.68 -3.29
CA LYS A 462 13.56 -22.57 -3.84
C LYS A 462 13.07 -21.70 -2.69
N ALA A 463 13.07 -20.39 -2.93
CA ALA A 463 12.59 -19.40 -1.99
C ALA A 463 11.07 -19.18 -2.17
N ALA A 464 10.36 -19.00 -1.05
CA ALA A 464 8.95 -18.64 -1.00
C ALA A 464 8.73 -17.57 0.07
N VAL A 465 7.89 -16.58 -0.22
CA VAL A 465 7.42 -15.60 0.76
C VAL A 465 6.17 -16.14 1.45
N PHE A 466 6.07 -16.01 2.76
CA PHE A 466 4.87 -16.36 3.54
C PHE A 466 4.06 -15.10 3.89
N ALA A 467 2.75 -15.27 4.11
CA ALA A 467 1.85 -14.14 4.35
C ALA A 467 2.16 -13.42 5.67
N SER A 468 2.45 -14.14 6.75
CA SER A 468 2.86 -13.52 8.03
C SER A 468 4.20 -12.80 7.91
N ASP A 469 5.17 -13.36 7.17
CA ASP A 469 6.49 -12.76 6.97
C ASP A 469 6.35 -11.38 6.29
N VAL A 470 5.38 -11.23 5.37
CA VAL A 470 5.01 -9.95 4.75
C VAL A 470 4.23 -9.04 5.70
N GLN A 471 3.23 -9.55 6.43
CA GLN A 471 2.46 -8.77 7.39
C GLN A 471 3.39 -8.13 8.43
N LYS A 472 4.20 -8.95 9.13
CA LYS A 472 5.18 -8.50 10.13
C LYS A 472 6.19 -7.51 9.55
N ALA A 473 6.65 -7.73 8.31
CA ALA A 473 7.54 -6.79 7.64
C ALA A 473 6.88 -5.41 7.43
N LEU A 474 5.61 -5.36 6.99
CA LEU A 474 4.87 -4.11 6.82
C LEU A 474 4.50 -3.45 8.16
N GLU A 475 4.09 -4.23 9.16
CA GLU A 475 3.83 -3.79 10.54
C GLU A 475 5.09 -3.22 11.19
N SER A 476 6.25 -3.78 10.90
CA SER A 476 7.51 -3.27 11.42
C SER A 476 7.85 -1.89 10.85
N VAL A 477 7.58 -1.65 9.56
CA VAL A 477 7.69 -0.31 8.94
C VAL A 477 6.68 0.67 9.53
N LEU A 478 5.47 0.17 9.83
CA LEU A 478 4.40 0.93 10.49
C LEU A 478 4.78 1.33 11.93
N ALA A 479 5.44 0.44 12.69
CA ALA A 479 5.97 0.74 14.02
C ALA A 479 7.20 1.67 13.98
N ALA A 480 8.01 1.61 12.92
CA ALA A 480 9.13 2.52 12.69
C ALA A 480 8.72 3.93 12.22
N ALA A 481 7.42 4.17 11.99
CA ALA A 481 6.84 5.41 11.46
C ALA A 481 6.85 6.57 12.49
N THR A 482 8.02 7.13 12.77
CA THR A 482 8.22 8.20 13.78
C THR A 482 7.63 9.57 13.42
N LEU A 483 7.20 9.78 12.16
CA LEU A 483 6.52 11.01 11.72
C LEU A 483 5.08 10.70 11.26
N PRO A 484 4.07 11.45 11.73
CA PRO A 484 2.67 11.24 11.40
C PRO A 484 2.28 11.83 10.03
N GLY A 485 1.23 11.26 9.44
CA GLY A 485 0.65 11.72 8.18
C GLY A 485 1.65 11.78 7.03
N THR A 486 1.49 12.75 6.13
CA THR A 486 2.21 12.84 4.85
C THR A 486 3.71 13.17 4.95
N THR A 487 4.23 13.45 6.15
CA THR A 487 5.65 13.81 6.36
C THR A 487 6.59 12.62 6.54
N ASN A 488 6.03 11.40 6.59
CA ASN A 488 6.78 10.18 6.87
C ASN A 488 7.85 9.86 5.80
N PRO A 489 9.10 9.48 6.17
CA PRO A 489 10.20 9.29 5.20
C PRO A 489 10.26 7.91 4.53
N TYR A 490 9.38 6.95 4.86
CA TYR A 490 9.45 5.60 4.30
C TYR A 490 8.76 5.46 2.95
N ILE A 491 9.31 4.58 2.10
CA ILE A 491 8.71 4.08 0.86
C ILE A 491 8.95 2.56 0.85
N VAL A 492 7.91 1.76 0.61
CA VAL A 492 8.01 0.29 0.62
C VAL A 492 8.02 -0.25 -0.80
N ASN A 493 8.90 -1.22 -1.06
CA ASN A 493 9.04 -1.90 -2.33
C ASN A 493 8.82 -3.41 -2.17
N MET A 494 7.74 -3.93 -2.77
CA MET A 494 7.39 -5.36 -2.80
C MET A 494 7.61 -5.90 -4.20
N SER A 495 8.81 -6.42 -4.45
CA SER A 495 9.26 -6.93 -5.75
C SER A 495 9.00 -8.43 -5.90
N LEU A 496 7.83 -8.84 -5.42
CA LEU A 496 7.40 -10.22 -5.22
C LEU A 496 5.95 -10.38 -5.72
N GLY A 497 5.53 -11.59 -6.11
CA GLY A 497 4.12 -11.91 -6.34
C GLY A 497 3.86 -13.38 -6.71
N PHE A 498 2.59 -13.80 -6.75
CA PHE A 498 2.18 -15.15 -7.18
C PHE A 498 0.77 -15.19 -7.80
N THR A 499 -0.29 -15.09 -7.00
CA THR A 499 -1.67 -15.37 -7.44
C THR A 499 -2.19 -14.27 -8.36
N ASP A 500 -2.58 -14.64 -9.58
CA ASP A 500 -3.15 -13.75 -10.60
C ASP A 500 -4.65 -13.47 -10.34
N TYR A 501 -5.03 -12.19 -10.24
CA TYR A 501 -6.42 -11.74 -10.15
C TYR A 501 -6.84 -11.15 -11.49
N SER A 502 -7.88 -11.74 -12.08
CA SER A 502 -8.44 -11.34 -13.38
C SER A 502 -9.90 -10.95 -13.21
N ASN A 503 -10.31 -9.83 -13.79
CA ASN A 503 -11.67 -9.24 -13.67
C ASN A 503 -12.12 -8.84 -12.24
N SER A 504 -11.23 -8.76 -11.25
CA SER A 504 -11.54 -8.24 -9.92
C SER A 504 -10.96 -6.84 -9.73
N SER A 505 -11.75 -5.90 -9.19
CA SER A 505 -11.35 -4.51 -8.91
C SER A 505 -10.17 -4.41 -7.93
N THR A 506 -10.13 -5.34 -6.98
CA THR A 506 -9.15 -5.44 -5.91
C THR A 506 -8.88 -6.91 -5.58
N CYS A 507 -7.94 -7.18 -4.67
CA CYS A 507 -7.82 -8.48 -3.98
C CYS A 507 -7.77 -8.31 -2.46
N ASP A 508 -8.36 -7.25 -1.93
CA ASP A 508 -8.17 -6.84 -0.53
C ASP A 508 -8.65 -7.93 0.45
N ASN A 509 -9.80 -8.54 0.15
CA ASN A 509 -10.40 -9.66 0.88
C ASN A 509 -9.65 -11.00 0.75
N ALA A 510 -8.58 -11.11 -0.05
CA ALA A 510 -7.82 -12.35 -0.20
C ALA A 510 -6.81 -12.58 0.94
N LEU A 511 -6.24 -11.49 1.48
CA LEU A 511 -5.44 -11.46 2.71
C LEU A 511 -5.74 -10.15 3.45
N PRO A 512 -6.91 -10.03 4.13
CA PRO A 512 -7.32 -8.83 4.85
C PRO A 512 -6.24 -8.27 5.78
N SER A 513 -5.49 -9.15 6.45
CA SER A 513 -4.33 -8.82 7.28
C SER A 513 -3.35 -7.85 6.59
N VAL A 514 -2.82 -8.24 5.44
CA VAL A 514 -1.84 -7.46 4.66
C VAL A 514 -2.49 -6.24 4.02
N SER A 515 -3.71 -6.38 3.51
CA SER A 515 -4.46 -5.29 2.87
C SER A 515 -4.69 -4.12 3.84
N ASN A 516 -5.07 -4.42 5.09
CA ASN A 516 -5.25 -3.45 6.15
C ASN A 516 -3.93 -2.75 6.52
N THR A 517 -2.81 -3.48 6.61
CA THR A 517 -1.49 -2.87 6.87
C THR A 517 -1.05 -1.96 5.71
N VAL A 518 -1.32 -2.33 4.45
CA VAL A 518 -1.02 -1.50 3.27
C VAL A 518 -1.89 -0.22 3.26
N ALA A 519 -3.16 -0.30 3.63
CA ALA A 519 -4.02 0.87 3.79
C ALA A 519 -3.56 1.78 4.94
N ASN A 520 -3.13 1.20 6.07
CA ASN A 520 -2.61 1.97 7.19
C ASN A 520 -1.32 2.73 6.81
N LEU A 521 -0.34 2.02 6.23
CA LEU A 521 0.90 2.62 5.70
C LEU A 521 0.61 3.77 4.73
N THR A 522 -0.32 3.55 3.79
CA THR A 522 -0.71 4.57 2.80
C THR A 522 -1.37 5.79 3.47
N SER A 523 -2.22 5.60 4.48
CA SER A 523 -2.81 6.69 5.27
C SER A 523 -1.76 7.49 6.06
N LYS A 524 -0.67 6.84 6.50
CA LYS A 524 0.52 7.50 7.07
C LYS A 524 1.53 7.95 6.00
N GLY A 525 1.09 8.15 4.75
CA GLY A 525 1.89 8.72 3.67
C GLY A 525 3.01 7.81 3.14
N ILE A 526 3.02 6.52 3.47
CA ILE A 526 4.03 5.54 3.04
C ILE A 526 3.51 4.79 1.80
N PRO A 527 3.95 5.12 0.58
CA PRO A 527 3.54 4.38 -0.61
C PRO A 527 4.14 2.97 -0.60
N VAL A 528 3.27 1.97 -0.79
CA VAL A 528 3.65 0.57 -1.00
C VAL A 528 3.62 0.28 -2.49
N VAL A 529 4.78 -0.02 -3.08
CA VAL A 529 4.97 -0.15 -4.53
C VAL A 529 5.20 -1.63 -4.87
N ALA A 530 4.33 -2.19 -5.72
CA ALA A 530 4.19 -3.63 -5.93
C ALA A 530 4.35 -4.07 -7.39
N ALA A 531 4.90 -5.26 -7.59
CA ALA A 531 5.09 -5.90 -8.89
C ALA A 531 3.80 -6.58 -9.41
N THR A 532 3.43 -6.31 -10.66
CA THR A 532 2.19 -6.87 -11.26
C THR A 532 2.26 -8.34 -11.65
N GLY A 533 3.44 -8.93 -11.86
CA GLY A 533 3.62 -10.36 -12.19
C GLY A 533 4.14 -10.62 -13.60
N ASN A 534 4.54 -11.87 -13.88
CA ASN A 534 5.33 -12.21 -15.07
C ASN A 534 4.81 -13.47 -15.79
N ASN A 535 3.52 -13.73 -15.64
CA ASN A 535 2.82 -14.94 -16.03
C ASN A 535 2.23 -14.80 -17.45
N SER A 536 2.57 -13.71 -18.15
CA SER A 536 2.03 -13.27 -19.44
C SER A 536 0.52 -12.96 -19.44
N ASN A 537 -0.11 -12.84 -18.28
CA ASN A 537 -1.55 -12.58 -18.17
C ASN A 537 -1.88 -11.18 -18.68
N LYS A 538 -2.72 -11.09 -19.71
CA LYS A 538 -3.16 -9.83 -20.33
C LYS A 538 -4.58 -9.42 -19.92
N ASN A 539 -5.14 -10.05 -18.89
CA ASN A 539 -6.45 -9.78 -18.30
C ASN A 539 -6.40 -9.63 -16.76
N GLY A 540 -5.22 -9.51 -16.16
CA GLY A 540 -5.06 -9.57 -14.71
C GLY A 540 -3.69 -9.14 -14.20
N ILE A 541 -3.60 -8.95 -12.89
CA ILE A 541 -2.37 -8.63 -12.15
C ILE A 541 -2.32 -9.46 -10.86
N SER A 542 -1.11 -9.67 -10.33
CA SER A 542 -0.87 -10.54 -9.19
C SER A 542 -1.07 -9.84 -7.85
N TRP A 543 -1.31 -10.62 -6.79
CA TRP A 543 -0.99 -10.18 -5.43
C TRP A 543 0.54 -9.99 -5.29
N PRO A 544 1.02 -8.94 -4.60
CA PRO A 544 0.28 -7.93 -3.81
C PRO A 544 -0.17 -6.71 -4.63
N ALA A 545 0.17 -6.61 -5.91
CA ALA A 545 -0.20 -5.44 -6.73
C ALA A 545 -1.71 -5.28 -6.95
N CYS A 546 -2.54 -6.32 -6.78
CA CYS A 546 -4.00 -6.20 -6.82
C CYS A 546 -4.63 -5.53 -5.57
N ILE A 547 -3.90 -5.31 -4.48
CA ILE A 547 -4.40 -4.61 -3.29
C ILE A 547 -4.75 -3.17 -3.67
N SER A 548 -5.90 -2.65 -3.22
CA SER A 548 -6.42 -1.33 -3.60
C SER A 548 -5.40 -0.21 -3.41
N GLN A 549 -4.83 -0.11 -2.20
CA GLN A 549 -3.91 0.96 -1.84
C GLN A 549 -2.45 0.71 -2.26
N ALA A 550 -2.13 -0.43 -2.90
CA ALA A 550 -0.81 -0.66 -3.49
C ALA A 550 -0.63 0.06 -4.85
N ILE A 551 0.54 0.66 -5.06
CA ILE A 551 0.95 1.23 -6.35
C ILE A 551 1.38 0.11 -7.30
N LYS A 552 0.73 0.04 -8.46
CA LYS A 552 0.73 -1.13 -9.34
C LYS A 552 1.71 -0.91 -10.49
N VAL A 553 2.79 -1.70 -10.59
CA VAL A 553 3.83 -1.47 -11.61
C VAL A 553 4.03 -2.68 -12.54
N SER A 554 3.93 -2.44 -13.85
CA SER A 554 4.16 -3.42 -14.93
C SER A 554 5.30 -2.98 -15.85
N SER A 555 5.80 -3.91 -16.68
CA SER A 555 7.09 -3.77 -17.38
C SER A 555 6.97 -3.42 -18.87
N VAL A 556 7.83 -2.51 -19.31
CA VAL A 556 8.13 -2.26 -20.73
C VAL A 556 9.61 -2.50 -21.02
N ALA A 557 9.95 -2.68 -22.30
CA ALA A 557 11.31 -2.97 -22.74
C ALA A 557 12.35 -1.94 -22.28
N ASN A 558 13.57 -2.40 -21.97
CA ASN A 558 14.73 -1.54 -21.71
C ASN A 558 15.55 -1.31 -23.00
N ASP A 559 14.92 -0.68 -24.02
CA ASP A 559 15.58 -0.22 -25.24
C ASP A 559 15.80 1.31 -25.24
N VAL A 560 16.01 1.94 -26.40
CA VAL A 560 16.20 3.41 -26.52
C VAL A 560 14.91 4.22 -26.36
N ASN A 561 13.74 3.61 -26.57
CA ASN A 561 12.42 4.25 -26.49
C ASN A 561 11.73 3.92 -25.17
N GLY A 562 11.81 2.65 -24.75
CA GLY A 562 11.15 2.14 -23.57
C GLY A 562 9.63 2.18 -23.68
N THR A 563 9.09 1.71 -24.81
CA THR A 563 7.66 1.82 -25.15
C THR A 563 6.96 0.50 -25.45
N ALA A 564 7.70 -0.56 -25.78
CA ALA A 564 7.13 -1.87 -26.05
C ALA A 564 6.75 -2.60 -24.74
N LEU A 565 5.49 -3.04 -24.62
CA LEU A 565 5.03 -3.87 -23.50
C LEU A 565 5.86 -5.16 -23.41
N ALA A 566 6.33 -5.53 -22.22
CA ALA A 566 7.06 -6.76 -22.04
C ALA A 566 6.12 -7.98 -22.19
N GLY A 567 6.49 -8.93 -23.04
CA GLY A 567 5.67 -10.12 -23.33
C GLY A 567 5.27 -10.90 -22.06
N PHE A 568 6.21 -11.06 -21.12
CA PHE A 568 5.98 -11.73 -19.84
C PHE A 568 5.07 -10.95 -18.87
N ALA A 569 4.98 -9.61 -18.97
CA ALA A 569 4.44 -8.82 -17.88
C ALA A 569 2.92 -8.96 -17.75
N ASN A 570 2.45 -9.14 -16.52
CA ASN A 570 1.03 -9.15 -16.20
C ASN A 570 0.46 -7.74 -16.31
N ILE A 571 -0.73 -7.63 -16.90
CA ILE A 571 -1.43 -6.37 -17.15
C ILE A 571 -2.92 -6.66 -17.37
N GLY A 572 -3.80 -5.73 -17.01
CA GLY A 572 -5.23 -5.82 -17.29
C GLY A 572 -5.84 -4.46 -17.60
N ASN A 573 -7.16 -4.40 -17.72
CA ASN A 573 -7.90 -3.16 -17.99
C ASN A 573 -7.73 -2.15 -16.82
N PRO A 574 -7.18 -0.94 -17.03
CA PRO A 574 -7.02 0.07 -15.98
C PRO A 574 -8.33 0.53 -15.32
N ALA A 575 -9.47 0.41 -16.01
CA ALA A 575 -10.78 0.70 -15.43
C ALA A 575 -11.24 -0.39 -14.44
N SER A 576 -10.73 -1.61 -14.59
CA SER A 576 -11.05 -2.78 -13.77
C SER A 576 -10.13 -2.97 -12.57
N PHE A 577 -9.34 -1.95 -12.19
CA PHE A 577 -8.53 -1.97 -10.97
C PHE A 577 -8.61 -0.62 -10.23
N THR A 578 -8.45 -0.68 -8.91
CA THR A 578 -8.25 0.50 -8.06
C THR A 578 -6.82 1.04 -8.22
N GLY A 579 -6.65 2.33 -8.50
CA GLY A 579 -5.32 2.93 -8.74
C GLY A 579 -4.79 2.74 -10.17
N PRO A 580 -3.78 3.51 -10.62
CA PRO A 580 -3.20 3.35 -11.94
C PRO A 580 -2.29 2.12 -12.03
N ILE A 581 -2.39 1.37 -13.12
CA ILE A 581 -1.30 0.47 -13.55
C ILE A 581 -0.25 1.34 -14.23
N LEU A 582 0.81 1.67 -13.49
CA LEU A 582 1.98 2.37 -13.98
C LEU A 582 2.88 1.42 -14.76
N LEU A 583 3.52 1.94 -15.80
CA LEU A 583 4.59 1.25 -16.51
C LEU A 583 5.92 1.88 -16.12
N ALA A 584 6.89 1.04 -15.76
CA ALA A 584 8.29 1.44 -15.76
C ALA A 584 9.08 0.39 -16.55
N PRO A 585 10.15 0.76 -17.26
CA PRO A 585 10.86 -0.23 -18.05
C PRO A 585 11.63 -1.22 -17.14
N GLY A 586 11.54 -2.50 -17.50
CA GLY A 586 12.06 -3.64 -16.73
C GLY A 586 12.40 -4.82 -17.65
N GLY A 587 12.95 -4.52 -18.83
CA GLY A 587 13.35 -5.49 -19.83
C GLY A 587 12.23 -6.09 -20.68
N SER A 588 12.61 -6.91 -21.65
CA SER A 588 11.71 -7.62 -22.58
C SER A 588 12.36 -8.92 -23.04
N SER A 589 11.78 -9.65 -24.00
CA SER A 589 12.42 -10.84 -24.59
C SER A 589 13.88 -10.59 -25.01
N THR A 590 14.18 -9.40 -25.56
CA THR A 590 15.48 -9.00 -26.11
C THR A 590 16.27 -7.97 -25.28
N THR A 591 15.66 -7.32 -24.28
CA THR A 591 16.32 -6.24 -23.51
C THR A 591 16.47 -6.57 -22.04
N THR A 592 17.66 -6.29 -21.49
CA THR A 592 18.11 -6.84 -20.19
C THR A 592 19.00 -5.91 -19.37
N VAL A 593 19.15 -6.34 -18.11
CA VAL A 593 19.47 -5.60 -16.90
C VAL A 593 20.86 -5.27 -16.34
N ASN A 594 21.44 -4.07 -16.42
CA ASN A 594 22.51 -3.72 -15.46
C ASN A 594 22.05 -3.15 -14.08
N SER A 595 22.41 -3.81 -12.97
CA SER A 595 22.44 -3.32 -11.57
C SER A 595 23.35 -4.24 -10.73
N SER A 596 23.47 -3.96 -9.42
CA SER A 596 24.23 -4.76 -8.43
C SER A 596 23.76 -6.22 -8.30
N ASP A 597 24.70 -7.09 -7.93
CA ASP A 597 24.47 -8.52 -7.66
C ASP A 597 25.24 -8.98 -6.40
N ARG A 598 24.86 -10.15 -5.84
CA ARG A 598 25.45 -10.67 -4.60
C ARG A 598 26.82 -11.33 -4.78
N ILE A 599 27.25 -11.75 -5.98
CA ILE A 599 28.43 -12.62 -6.15
C ILE A 599 29.75 -11.98 -5.67
N SER A 600 29.93 -10.65 -5.80
CA SER A 600 31.09 -9.93 -5.26
C SER A 600 30.69 -8.56 -4.68
N THR A 601 31.64 -7.81 -4.09
CA THR A 601 31.40 -6.43 -3.63
C THR A 601 31.18 -5.43 -4.79
N THR A 602 31.43 -5.84 -6.04
CA THR A 602 31.31 -4.98 -7.24
C THR A 602 30.53 -5.65 -8.38
N ALA A 603 29.97 -6.85 -8.14
CA ALA A 603 29.29 -7.64 -9.16
C ALA A 603 28.04 -6.94 -9.71
N THR A 604 27.80 -7.13 -11.00
CA THR A 604 26.61 -6.64 -11.70
C THR A 604 26.07 -7.71 -12.65
N LYS A 605 24.76 -7.73 -12.93
CA LYS A 605 24.09 -8.92 -13.55
C LYS A 605 22.86 -8.61 -14.39
N LEU A 606 22.85 -9.09 -15.65
CA LEU A 606 21.83 -8.88 -16.70
C LEU A 606 20.61 -9.82 -16.62
N LEU A 607 19.40 -9.27 -16.40
CA LEU A 607 18.14 -10.05 -16.25
C LEU A 607 16.91 -9.31 -16.91
N LYS A 608 15.67 -9.82 -16.85
CA LYS A 608 14.38 -9.10 -17.18
C LYS A 608 13.17 -9.43 -16.24
N GLY A 609 12.26 -8.48 -15.93
CA GLY A 609 11.01 -8.72 -15.14
C GLY A 609 10.29 -7.49 -14.51
N THR A 610 9.00 -7.64 -14.12
CA THR A 610 8.18 -6.55 -13.53
C THR A 610 8.61 -6.10 -12.14
N SER A 611 9.16 -7.00 -11.32
CA SER A 611 9.71 -6.72 -10.00
C SER A 611 10.78 -5.64 -9.97
N GLN A 612 11.14 -5.09 -11.12
CA GLN A 612 12.13 -4.03 -11.26
C GLN A 612 11.72 -2.92 -12.20
N ALA A 613 10.55 -3.03 -12.84
CA ALA A 613 9.75 -1.86 -13.07
C ALA A 613 9.45 -1.18 -11.71
N THR A 614 9.05 -1.97 -10.70
CA THR A 614 8.69 -1.57 -9.32
C THR A 614 9.67 -0.58 -8.64
N PRO A 615 10.95 -0.92 -8.34
CA PRO A 615 11.96 -0.05 -7.74
C PRO A 615 12.26 1.25 -8.49
N HIS A 616 11.93 1.39 -9.79
CA HIS A 616 11.96 2.72 -10.41
C HIS A 616 10.90 3.62 -9.81
N ALA A 617 9.64 3.15 -9.81
CA ALA A 617 8.54 3.88 -9.21
C ALA A 617 8.87 4.17 -7.74
N THR A 618 9.32 3.18 -6.96
CA THR A 618 9.81 3.34 -5.59
C THR A 618 10.80 4.52 -5.45
N GLY A 619 11.83 4.58 -6.29
CA GLY A 619 12.80 5.69 -6.28
C GLY A 619 12.22 7.04 -6.71
N ILE A 620 11.22 7.05 -7.61
CA ILE A 620 10.49 8.26 -8.02
C ILE A 620 9.59 8.77 -6.89
N TYR A 621 8.85 7.90 -6.19
CA TYR A 621 8.09 8.28 -4.99
C TYR A 621 9.02 8.82 -3.90
N ALA A 622 10.22 8.25 -3.73
CA ALA A 622 11.22 8.79 -2.81
C ALA A 622 11.77 10.15 -3.27
N ALA A 623 12.02 10.36 -4.57
CA ALA A 623 12.43 11.67 -5.09
C ALA A 623 11.33 12.74 -4.91
N LEU A 624 10.07 12.39 -5.15
CA LEU A 624 8.90 13.25 -4.93
C LEU A 624 8.72 13.64 -3.45
N LYS A 625 8.86 12.67 -2.53
CA LYS A 625 8.76 12.93 -1.09
C LYS A 625 9.94 13.77 -0.58
N ALA A 626 11.16 13.57 -1.08
CA ALA A 626 12.30 14.43 -0.79
C ALA A 626 12.09 15.88 -1.28
N ALA A 627 11.47 16.08 -2.45
CA ALA A 627 11.10 17.40 -2.97
C ALA A 627 9.95 18.08 -2.20
N ASN A 628 9.26 17.36 -1.31
CA ASN A 628 8.13 17.86 -0.53
C ASN A 628 8.37 17.66 0.98
N PRO A 629 9.34 18.39 1.59
CA PRO A 629 9.71 18.22 3.00
C PRO A 629 8.61 18.58 4.01
N THR A 630 7.55 19.28 3.59
CA THR A 630 6.32 19.52 4.37
C THR A 630 5.26 18.42 4.20
N GLY A 631 5.61 17.34 3.51
CA GLY A 631 4.76 16.19 3.22
C GLY A 631 3.99 16.30 1.91
N ILE A 632 3.77 15.14 1.29
CA ILE A 632 2.94 14.92 0.10
C ILE A 632 2.18 13.60 0.28
N SER A 633 0.90 13.54 -0.07
CA SER A 633 0.14 12.29 0.05
C SER A 633 0.50 11.30 -1.06
N VAL A 634 0.22 10.02 -0.83
CA VAL A 634 0.34 8.98 -1.87
C VAL A 634 -0.57 9.31 -3.07
N ALA A 635 -1.75 9.89 -2.82
CA ALA A 635 -2.67 10.34 -3.86
C ALA A 635 -2.07 11.44 -4.75
N ASP A 636 -1.43 12.44 -4.15
CA ASP A 636 -0.91 13.62 -4.86
C ASP A 636 0.37 13.30 -5.64
N ALA A 637 1.28 12.53 -5.03
CA ALA A 637 2.45 12.00 -5.73
C ALA A 637 2.04 11.12 -6.93
N THR A 638 1.01 10.29 -6.77
CA THR A 638 0.47 9.46 -7.87
C THR A 638 -0.22 10.29 -8.93
N GLY A 639 -0.98 11.32 -8.55
CA GLY A 639 -1.63 12.26 -9.47
C GLY A 639 -0.63 12.99 -10.35
N TRP A 640 0.44 13.54 -9.75
CA TRP A 640 1.52 14.20 -10.48
C TRP A 640 2.28 13.22 -11.40
N ILE A 641 2.54 11.98 -10.98
CA ILE A 641 3.12 10.95 -11.87
C ILE A 641 2.20 10.68 -13.06
N VAL A 642 0.88 10.58 -12.85
CA VAL A 642 -0.10 10.27 -13.89
C VAL A 642 -0.31 11.42 -14.88
N SER A 643 -0.26 12.69 -14.45
CA SER A 643 -0.37 13.85 -15.35
C SER A 643 0.96 14.23 -16.01
N THR A 644 2.03 14.32 -15.21
CA THR A 644 3.24 15.10 -15.51
C THR A 644 4.49 14.22 -15.52
N GLY A 645 4.63 13.33 -14.53
CA GLY A 645 5.75 12.39 -14.40
C GLY A 645 5.63 11.13 -15.27
N SER A 646 4.86 11.15 -16.36
CA SER A 646 4.71 10.01 -17.28
C SER A 646 4.27 10.38 -18.69
N ILE A 647 4.55 9.48 -19.65
CA ILE A 647 4.01 9.52 -21.00
C ILE A 647 2.89 8.47 -21.16
N ALA A 648 1.89 8.77 -21.99
CA ALA A 648 0.84 7.81 -22.33
C ALA A 648 1.34 6.78 -23.36
N LEU A 649 1.04 5.49 -23.14
CA LEU A 649 1.29 4.40 -24.10
C LEU A 649 0.00 3.60 -24.31
N THR A 650 -0.37 3.35 -25.56
CA THR A 650 -1.60 2.61 -25.91
C THR A 650 -1.25 1.26 -26.50
N TYR A 651 -1.90 0.20 -26.01
CA TYR A 651 -1.73 -1.18 -26.47
C TYR A 651 -3.08 -1.79 -26.82
N SER A 652 -3.13 -2.58 -27.89
CA SER A 652 -4.26 -3.48 -28.14
C SER A 652 -3.97 -4.84 -27.48
N LEU A 653 -4.69 -5.13 -26.41
CA LEU A 653 -4.60 -6.38 -25.66
C LEU A 653 -5.71 -7.35 -26.10
N PRO A 654 -5.57 -8.66 -25.81
CA PRO A 654 -6.62 -9.64 -26.07
C PRO A 654 -7.97 -9.27 -25.41
N SER A 655 -9.06 -9.81 -25.97
CA SER A 655 -10.37 -9.79 -25.31
C SER A 655 -10.29 -10.48 -23.94
N PRO A 656 -10.92 -9.96 -22.88
CA PRO A 656 -11.87 -8.84 -22.86
C PRO A 656 -11.25 -7.45 -22.66
N VAL A 657 -9.93 -7.32 -22.49
CA VAL A 657 -9.29 -6.02 -22.18
C VAL A 657 -9.28 -5.05 -23.36
N ASN A 658 -9.09 -5.55 -24.59
CA ASN A 658 -9.07 -4.77 -25.82
C ASN A 658 -8.03 -3.62 -25.79
N THR A 659 -8.26 -2.52 -26.51
CA THR A 659 -7.32 -1.39 -26.58
C THR A 659 -7.38 -0.53 -25.32
N GLN A 660 -6.24 -0.36 -24.65
CA GLN A 660 -6.11 0.38 -23.39
C GLN A 660 -4.90 1.31 -23.40
N THR A 661 -4.98 2.41 -22.66
CA THR A 661 -3.90 3.40 -22.49
C THR A 661 -3.38 3.40 -21.05
N TYR A 662 -2.07 3.31 -20.92
CA TYR A 662 -1.33 3.21 -19.65
C TYR A 662 -0.38 4.39 -19.49
N ARG A 663 0.07 4.66 -18.26
CA ARG A 663 0.99 5.76 -17.93
C ARG A 663 2.39 5.22 -17.64
N ARG A 664 3.35 5.57 -18.48
CA ARG A 664 4.73 5.10 -18.41
C ARG A 664 5.65 6.15 -17.84
N ILE A 665 6.15 5.91 -16.62
CA ILE A 665 6.89 6.88 -15.81
C ILE A 665 8.05 7.49 -16.62
N ARG A 666 8.06 8.81 -16.70
CA ARG A 666 9.08 9.63 -17.38
C ARG A 666 8.97 11.03 -16.79
N LEU A 667 10.01 11.47 -16.10
CA LEU A 667 10.05 12.85 -15.60
C LEU A 667 10.14 13.82 -16.79
N PRO A 668 9.54 15.01 -16.69
CA PRO A 668 9.75 16.08 -17.66
C PRO A 668 11.22 16.50 -17.70
N ASN A 669 11.59 17.39 -18.62
CA ASN A 669 12.87 18.08 -18.51
C ASN A 669 12.76 19.13 -17.41
N LEU A 670 13.48 18.88 -16.32
CA LEU A 670 13.82 19.78 -15.23
C LEU A 670 15.16 20.46 -15.58
#